data_AF-A0A2U3IEZ3-F1
#
_entry.id   AF-A0A2U3IEZ3-F1
#
_cell.length_a   1.000
_cell.length_b   1.000
_cell.length_c   1.000
_cell.angle_alpha   90.00
_cell.angle_beta   90.00
_cell.angle_gamma   90.00
#
_symmetry.space_group_name_H-M   'P 1'
#
loop_
_entity.id
_entity.type
_entity.pdbx_description
1 polymer ?
#
loop_
_entity_poly.entity_id
_entity_poly.type
_entity_poly.pdbx_seq_one_letter_code
_entity_poly.pdbx_strand_id
1 'polypeptide(L)'
;MVELEIDGKTVEVPEGSMVIQAAHKVDTYIPHFCYHKKLSIAANCRMCLVEVEKMPKAVPACATPVSAGMVVRTTSDKAVKAQQSVMEFLLINHPLDCPICDQGGECQLQDLAVGYGKSQSRYSEEKRVVFHKNVGPLISMEEMSRCIHCTRCVRFGQEVAGVMELGMLGRGEHSEITSFVGKTVDSELSGNMIDLCPVGALTSKPFRYSARTWELSRRKSVSPHDSVGANLVVQVKNNRVMRVLPMENEAINECWISDKDRFSYEGLNGDERLTTPMLKQGGNWIETDWQTALEYVAKGLKGIKADHGANAIAALATPHSTVEELHLLKQLAEGVGTPNIDFRLRQSDFSAPAGVGAPWLGTKIADLSTIDTAFVIGSFLRRDHPLFAARLRQAAKNGAMITFLNASNDDSLIPTAHRLVAAPSAWLDQLASIAAAVSEARGVALPDAFTGREVSAASKDVAASLSAGETRVVLLGNLAVQHPDFAQIQAAAQWIADNTGATLGFLTEGANSVGAHLVDALPGEGGLNARAVFEQPRKGYVLLNAEPEYDTANPAQAVAALKAAEMVVVMSPFKHGMDYADVLLPIAPFTETSGTFVNAEGTAQSFNGVVRALGDTRPGWKVLRVLGTILGLPGFEFDTAEEVRIAALGTGELTARLSNKTTVEAKRAASNVVLNGSGLQRLADVPIYHADALVRRAPSLHLTAAARDANVAGLPTALFDKLGLKDGEAVRIRQGNLSVTLPAVRDANLAESVVRVSAGTTAGAALGGLFGELVVEKA
;
A
#
# COMPACT_ATOMS: atom_id res chain seq x y z
N MET A 1 5.74 36.37 12.57
CA MET A 1 4.30 36.35 12.24
C MET A 1 3.93 37.71 11.66
N VAL A 2 2.96 37.76 10.76
CA VAL A 2 2.52 38.95 10.03
C VAL A 2 1.01 39.11 10.24
N GLU A 3 0.59 40.30 10.68
CA GLU A 3 -0.82 40.66 10.85
C GLU A 3 -1.36 41.34 9.58
N LEU A 4 -2.53 40.92 9.14
CA LEU A 4 -3.27 41.50 8.02
C LEU A 4 -4.79 41.44 8.27
N GLU A 5 -5.56 42.16 7.47
CA GLU A 5 -7.02 42.15 7.50
C GLU A 5 -7.58 41.50 6.23
N ILE A 6 -8.54 40.59 6.39
CA ILE A 6 -9.29 39.96 5.29
C ILE A 6 -10.78 40.16 5.55
N ASP A 7 -11.45 40.92 4.68
CA ASP A 7 -12.89 41.25 4.79
C ASP A 7 -13.29 41.76 6.19
N GLY A 8 -12.48 42.66 6.76
CA GLY A 8 -12.71 43.22 8.11
C GLY A 8 -12.28 42.32 9.26
N LYS A 9 -11.76 41.11 9.00
CA LYS A 9 -11.26 40.18 10.01
C LYS A 9 -9.74 40.25 10.10
N THR A 10 -9.21 40.60 11.28
CA THR A 10 -7.77 40.53 11.55
C THR A 10 -7.30 39.08 11.63
N VAL A 11 -6.18 38.79 10.99
CA VAL A 11 -5.55 37.47 10.99
C VAL A 11 -4.04 37.58 11.08
N GLU A 12 -3.43 36.67 11.83
CA GLU A 12 -1.99 36.57 11.99
C GLU A 12 -1.49 35.27 11.35
N VAL A 13 -0.50 35.34 10.46
CA VAL A 13 0.07 34.15 9.78
C VAL A 13 1.60 34.17 9.75
N PRO A 14 2.27 33.02 9.53
CA PRO A 14 3.71 33.01 9.32
C PRO A 14 4.14 33.89 8.15
N GLU A 15 5.32 34.50 8.26
CA GLU A 15 5.90 35.27 7.15
C GLU A 15 6.11 34.37 5.93
N GLY A 16 5.88 34.90 4.73
CA GLY A 16 5.92 34.14 3.48
C GLY A 16 4.63 33.38 3.14
N SER A 17 3.62 33.39 4.01
CA SER A 17 2.28 32.85 3.69
C SER A 17 1.63 33.63 2.54
N MET A 18 0.80 32.95 1.75
CA MET A 18 0.00 33.57 0.69
C MET A 18 -1.36 34.04 1.22
N VAL A 19 -1.96 35.05 0.58
CA VAL A 19 -3.28 35.58 0.94
C VAL A 19 -4.34 34.48 1.03
N ILE A 20 -4.33 33.49 0.13
CA ILE A 20 -5.30 32.38 0.16
C ILE A 20 -5.19 31.51 1.42
N GLN A 21 -3.98 31.33 1.95
CA GLN A 21 -3.75 30.57 3.18
C GLN A 21 -4.22 31.36 4.40
N ALA A 22 -3.98 32.68 4.40
CA ALA A 22 -4.49 33.56 5.44
C ALA A 22 -6.02 33.61 5.45
N ALA A 23 -6.66 33.65 4.27
CA ALA A 23 -8.11 33.62 4.14
C ALA A 23 -8.73 32.34 4.71
N HIS A 24 -8.10 31.18 4.49
CA HIS A 24 -8.54 29.92 5.09
C HIS A 24 -8.49 29.93 6.62
N LYS A 25 -7.54 30.64 7.24
CA LYS A 25 -7.43 30.74 8.71
C LYS A 25 -8.57 31.53 9.36
N VAL A 26 -9.27 32.37 8.59
CA VAL A 26 -10.45 33.15 9.04
C VAL A 26 -11.75 32.71 8.35
N ASP A 27 -11.78 31.44 7.90
CA ASP A 27 -12.94 30.81 7.26
C ASP A 27 -13.51 31.62 6.09
N THR A 28 -12.63 32.26 5.32
CA THR A 28 -13.00 33.06 4.15
C THR A 28 -12.62 32.29 2.89
N TYR A 29 -13.64 31.82 2.16
CA TYR A 29 -13.44 31.05 0.94
C TYR A 29 -13.14 31.96 -0.26
N ILE A 30 -12.03 31.69 -0.95
CA ILE A 30 -11.65 32.36 -2.19
C ILE A 30 -11.78 31.35 -3.34
N PRO A 31 -12.55 31.62 -4.41
CA PRO A 31 -12.79 30.66 -5.49
C PRO A 31 -11.50 30.36 -6.27
N HIS A 32 -11.19 29.09 -6.52
CA HIS A 32 -9.93 28.70 -7.16
C HIS A 32 -9.99 27.35 -7.90
N PHE A 33 -9.28 27.22 -9.02
CA PHE A 33 -9.20 25.97 -9.80
C PHE A 33 -7.82 25.35 -9.95
N CYS A 34 -6.75 26.14 -9.88
CA CYS A 34 -5.39 25.61 -10.02
C CYS A 34 -4.68 25.49 -8.67
N TYR A 35 -5.08 26.27 -7.66
CA TYR A 35 -4.50 26.15 -6.33
C TYR A 35 -4.89 24.81 -5.68
N HIS A 36 -3.93 24.13 -5.06
CA HIS A 36 -4.16 22.98 -4.21
C HIS A 36 -3.12 23.06 -3.09
N LYS A 37 -3.52 22.84 -1.83
CA LYS A 37 -2.66 23.09 -0.66
C LYS A 37 -1.38 22.22 -0.61
N LYS A 38 -1.39 21.08 -1.28
CA LYS A 38 -0.26 20.12 -1.38
C LYS A 38 0.50 20.19 -2.71
N LEU A 39 0.17 21.14 -3.59
CA LEU A 39 0.91 21.36 -4.84
C LEU A 39 1.53 22.76 -4.83
N SER A 40 2.55 22.94 -5.67
CA SER A 40 3.14 24.25 -5.92
C SER A 40 2.10 25.27 -6.38
N ILE A 41 2.46 26.56 -6.43
CA ILE A 41 1.58 27.64 -6.89
C ILE A 41 1.84 27.90 -8.37
N ALA A 42 0.81 27.79 -9.22
CA ALA A 42 0.92 28.10 -10.66
C ALA A 42 0.18 29.38 -11.08
N ALA A 43 -0.89 29.75 -10.38
CA ALA A 43 -1.77 30.87 -10.73
C ALA A 43 -2.36 30.84 -12.16
N ASN A 44 -2.46 29.66 -12.80
CA ASN A 44 -2.98 29.48 -14.17
C ASN A 44 -4.43 29.97 -14.35
N CYS A 45 -5.32 29.67 -13.41
CA CYS A 45 -6.76 29.90 -13.60
C CYS A 45 -7.22 31.33 -13.38
N ARG A 46 -6.46 32.15 -12.62
CA ARG A 46 -6.86 33.49 -12.17
C ARG A 46 -8.22 33.59 -11.45
N MET A 47 -8.85 32.49 -11.04
CA MET A 47 -10.15 32.53 -10.37
C MET A 47 -10.07 33.15 -8.96
N CYS A 48 -8.91 33.07 -8.31
CA CYS A 48 -8.68 33.59 -6.95
C CYS A 48 -8.33 35.08 -6.88
N LEU A 49 -8.76 35.88 -7.87
CA LEU A 49 -8.47 37.31 -7.89
C LEU A 49 -9.21 38.03 -6.75
N VAL A 50 -8.47 38.77 -5.94
CA VAL A 50 -8.97 39.58 -4.82
C VAL A 50 -8.47 41.01 -4.94
N GLU A 51 -9.14 41.95 -4.28
CA GLU A 51 -8.64 43.32 -4.16
C GLU A 51 -7.75 43.45 -2.93
N VAL A 52 -6.56 44.02 -3.11
CA VAL A 52 -5.68 44.41 -2.02
C VAL A 52 -5.56 45.92 -2.04
N GLU A 53 -5.72 46.56 -0.90
CA GLU A 53 -5.66 48.02 -0.81
C GLU A 53 -4.32 48.54 -1.35
N LYS A 54 -4.34 49.71 -2.01
CA LYS A 54 -3.18 50.34 -2.66
C LYS A 54 -2.59 49.57 -3.85
N MET A 55 -3.15 48.42 -4.23
CA MET A 55 -2.82 47.74 -5.48
C MET A 55 -3.78 48.15 -6.61
N PRO A 56 -3.25 48.52 -7.80
CA PRO A 56 -4.08 49.06 -8.89
C PRO A 56 -4.96 48.01 -9.57
N LYS A 57 -4.58 46.73 -9.51
CA LYS A 57 -5.28 45.61 -10.15
C LYS A 57 -5.72 44.59 -9.09
N ALA A 58 -6.75 43.82 -9.39
CA ALA A 58 -7.02 42.60 -8.63
C ALA A 58 -5.83 41.65 -8.77
N VAL A 59 -5.42 41.01 -7.68
CA VAL A 59 -4.22 40.16 -7.61
C VAL A 59 -4.59 38.74 -7.23
N PRO A 60 -3.84 37.73 -7.71
CA PRO A 60 -4.16 36.33 -7.44
C PRO A 60 -3.82 35.97 -5.99
N ALA A 61 -4.84 35.72 -5.16
CA ALA A 61 -4.65 35.39 -3.74
C ALA A 61 -3.73 34.18 -3.51
N CYS A 62 -3.66 33.24 -4.46
CA CYS A 62 -2.80 32.07 -4.34
C CYS A 62 -1.30 32.37 -4.48
N ALA A 63 -0.91 33.51 -5.07
CA ALA A 63 0.48 33.85 -5.39
C ALA A 63 0.89 35.23 -4.86
N THR A 64 0.01 35.90 -4.10
CA THR A 64 0.32 37.16 -3.42
C THR A 64 0.74 36.85 -1.99
N PRO A 65 2.01 37.09 -1.60
CA PRO A 65 2.45 36.93 -0.23
C PRO A 65 1.81 38.01 0.66
N VAL A 66 1.54 37.67 1.91
CA VAL A 66 1.00 38.62 2.88
C VAL A 66 2.07 39.62 3.33
N SER A 67 1.65 40.83 3.71
CA SER A 67 2.52 41.85 4.31
C SER A 67 1.82 42.49 5.51
N ALA A 68 2.58 43.05 6.45
CA ALA A 68 2.02 43.66 7.65
C ALA A 68 1.07 44.82 7.29
N GLY A 69 -0.12 44.83 7.89
CA GLY A 69 -1.15 45.84 7.62
C GLY A 69 -1.77 45.74 6.22
N MET A 70 -1.59 44.62 5.52
CA MET A 70 -2.29 44.36 4.25
C MET A 70 -3.79 44.27 4.49
N VAL A 71 -4.59 44.95 3.67
CA VAL A 71 -6.06 44.88 3.71
C VAL A 71 -6.55 44.23 2.43
N VAL A 72 -7.18 43.06 2.56
CA VAL A 72 -7.70 42.24 1.46
C VAL A 72 -9.22 42.28 1.48
N ARG A 73 -9.83 42.55 0.33
CA ARG A 73 -11.27 42.49 0.10
C ARG A 73 -11.58 41.43 -0.95
N THR A 74 -12.26 40.36 -0.55
CA THR A 74 -12.55 39.22 -1.44
C THR A 74 -13.84 39.40 -2.23
N THR A 75 -14.74 40.25 -1.74
CA THR A 75 -16.10 40.49 -2.28
C THR A 75 -16.32 41.91 -2.82
N SER A 76 -15.26 42.70 -3.02
CA SER A 76 -15.39 44.04 -3.61
C SER A 76 -15.84 44.00 -5.07
N ASP A 77 -16.42 45.09 -5.57
CA ASP A 77 -16.83 45.22 -6.98
C ASP A 77 -15.70 44.87 -7.95
N LYS A 78 -14.45 45.23 -7.61
CA LYS A 78 -13.26 44.94 -8.41
C LYS A 78 -12.97 43.44 -8.43
N ALA A 79 -13.00 42.78 -7.28
CA ALA A 79 -12.77 41.34 -7.15
C ALA A 79 -13.87 40.53 -7.87
N VAL A 80 -15.15 40.85 -7.61
CA VAL A 80 -16.31 40.16 -8.19
C VAL A 80 -16.32 40.29 -9.72
N LYS A 81 -16.09 41.49 -10.27
CA LYS A 81 -16.03 41.67 -11.74
C LYS A 81 -14.88 40.89 -12.37
N ALA A 82 -13.73 40.81 -11.69
CA ALA A 82 -12.60 40.03 -12.15
C ALA A 82 -12.91 38.53 -12.18
N GLN A 83 -13.48 37.99 -11.09
CA GLN A 83 -13.89 36.59 -10.98
C GLN A 83 -14.94 36.20 -12.01
N GLN A 84 -15.98 37.03 -12.19
CA GLN A 84 -17.01 36.84 -13.21
C GLN A 84 -16.43 36.82 -14.64
N SER A 85 -15.45 37.67 -14.93
CA SER A 85 -14.79 37.72 -16.24
C SER A 85 -13.90 36.49 -16.46
N VAL A 86 -13.17 36.05 -15.44
CA VAL A 86 -12.37 34.82 -15.49
C VAL A 86 -13.27 33.60 -15.71
N MET A 87 -14.39 33.51 -15.01
CA MET A 87 -15.36 32.44 -15.21
C MET A 87 -15.89 32.42 -16.64
N GLU A 88 -16.22 33.59 -17.21
CA GLU A 88 -16.62 33.70 -18.62
C GLU A 88 -15.52 33.15 -19.55
N PHE A 89 -14.25 33.52 -19.35
CA PHE A 89 -13.12 32.99 -20.12
C PHE A 89 -12.93 31.47 -20.00
N LEU A 90 -13.14 30.90 -18.81
CA LEU A 90 -13.05 29.44 -18.62
C LEU A 90 -14.17 28.72 -19.38
N LEU A 91 -15.36 29.34 -19.46
CA LEU A 91 -16.53 28.75 -20.09
C LEU A 91 -16.58 28.97 -21.61
N ILE A 92 -15.80 29.88 -22.22
CA ILE A 92 -15.83 30.10 -23.68
C ILE A 92 -15.50 28.81 -24.44
N ASN A 93 -14.52 28.04 -23.96
CA ASN A 93 -14.04 26.81 -24.59
C ASN A 93 -14.47 25.53 -23.86
N HIS A 94 -15.18 25.64 -22.73
CA HIS A 94 -15.74 24.48 -22.03
C HIS A 94 -17.06 24.03 -22.71
N PRO A 95 -17.24 22.73 -22.98
CA PRO A 95 -18.45 22.22 -23.63
C PRO A 95 -19.64 22.22 -22.67
N LEU A 96 -20.86 22.25 -23.22
CA LEU A 96 -22.11 22.21 -22.45
C LEU A 96 -22.51 20.78 -22.09
N ASP A 97 -21.54 20.01 -21.61
CA ASP A 97 -21.65 18.57 -21.36
C ASP A 97 -22.16 18.24 -19.96
N CYS A 98 -22.48 19.24 -19.12
CA CYS A 98 -22.84 19.01 -17.72
C CYS A 98 -23.86 17.88 -17.48
N PRO A 99 -24.91 17.69 -18.30
CA PRO A 99 -25.86 16.59 -18.12
C PRO A 99 -25.25 15.18 -18.33
N ILE A 100 -24.29 15.05 -19.24
CA ILE A 100 -23.64 13.76 -19.55
C ILE A 100 -22.35 13.55 -18.76
N CYS A 101 -21.70 14.63 -18.31
CA CYS A 101 -20.43 14.61 -17.58
C CYS A 101 -20.50 13.72 -16.33
N ASP A 102 -19.52 12.83 -16.15
CA ASP A 102 -19.44 11.89 -15.01
C ASP A 102 -19.40 12.63 -13.65
N GLN A 103 -18.56 13.67 -13.56
CA GLN A 103 -18.43 14.54 -12.38
C GLN A 103 -19.54 15.59 -12.24
N GLY A 104 -20.61 15.52 -13.04
CA GLY A 104 -21.77 16.41 -12.85
C GLY A 104 -22.30 16.32 -11.42
N GLY A 105 -22.47 17.48 -10.77
CA GLY A 105 -22.89 17.60 -9.36
C GLY A 105 -21.77 17.56 -8.32
N GLU A 106 -20.53 17.22 -8.71
CA GLU A 106 -19.32 17.32 -7.87
C GLU A 106 -18.19 18.07 -8.58
N CYS A 107 -18.53 18.75 -9.67
CA CYS A 107 -17.60 19.51 -10.49
C CYS A 107 -17.39 20.89 -9.89
N GLN A 108 -16.16 21.18 -9.46
CA GLN A 108 -15.80 22.49 -8.94
C GLN A 108 -16.11 23.62 -9.94
N LEU A 109 -15.96 23.38 -11.26
CA LEU A 109 -16.31 24.39 -12.28
C LEU A 109 -17.79 24.69 -12.32
N GLN A 110 -18.64 23.67 -12.18
CA GLN A 110 -20.09 23.85 -12.11
C GLN A 110 -20.47 24.71 -10.91
N ASP A 111 -19.98 24.36 -9.72
CA ASP A 111 -20.32 25.05 -8.47
C ASP A 111 -19.86 26.52 -8.49
N LEU A 112 -18.61 26.75 -8.93
CA LEU A 112 -18.06 28.11 -9.01
C LEU A 112 -18.69 28.93 -10.14
N ALA A 113 -19.12 28.31 -11.25
CA ALA A 113 -19.85 29.02 -12.30
C ALA A 113 -21.21 29.54 -11.80
N VAL A 114 -21.93 28.73 -11.02
CA VAL A 114 -23.21 29.14 -10.41
C VAL A 114 -23.00 30.21 -9.33
N GLY A 115 -21.99 30.06 -8.48
CA GLY A 115 -21.76 30.97 -7.35
C GLY A 115 -21.06 32.29 -7.70
N TYR A 116 -20.14 32.29 -8.67
CA TYR A 116 -19.24 33.41 -8.96
C TYR A 116 -19.25 33.86 -10.44
N GLY A 117 -19.96 33.14 -11.31
CA GLY A 117 -20.09 33.47 -12.73
C GLY A 117 -21.18 34.51 -13.03
N LYS A 118 -21.27 34.90 -14.31
CA LYS A 118 -22.41 35.65 -14.83
C LYS A 118 -23.54 34.69 -15.21
N SER A 119 -24.76 35.21 -15.27
CA SER A 119 -25.92 34.44 -15.74
C SER A 119 -25.92 34.12 -17.24
N GLN A 120 -25.14 34.86 -18.04
CA GLN A 120 -25.05 34.68 -19.49
C GLN A 120 -23.62 34.88 -20.00
N SER A 121 -23.26 34.15 -21.06
CA SER A 121 -22.02 34.34 -21.81
C SER A 121 -22.27 35.25 -23.01
N ARG A 122 -21.30 36.10 -23.34
CA ARG A 122 -21.31 36.89 -24.59
C ARG A 122 -20.65 36.17 -25.77
N TYR A 123 -19.98 35.05 -25.51
CA TYR A 123 -19.26 34.28 -26.52
C TYR A 123 -20.25 33.47 -27.37
N SER A 124 -20.20 33.67 -28.69
CA SER A 124 -21.11 33.04 -29.67
C SER A 124 -20.39 32.32 -30.81
N GLU A 125 -19.06 32.20 -30.71
CA GLU A 125 -18.24 31.52 -31.70
C GLU A 125 -18.15 30.01 -31.42
N GLU A 126 -17.56 29.28 -32.36
CA GLU A 126 -17.31 27.84 -32.21
C GLU A 126 -16.31 27.56 -31.10
N LYS A 127 -16.64 26.61 -30.23
CA LYS A 127 -15.77 26.17 -29.15
C LYS A 127 -14.72 25.21 -29.70
N ARG A 128 -13.50 25.28 -29.15
CA ARG A 128 -12.46 24.29 -29.47
C ARG A 128 -12.91 22.87 -29.08
N VAL A 129 -12.42 21.89 -29.83
CA VAL A 129 -12.58 20.46 -29.52
C VAL A 129 -11.22 19.84 -29.33
N VAL A 130 -11.07 19.07 -28.26
CA VAL A 130 -9.86 18.30 -27.96
C VAL A 130 -10.21 16.82 -27.99
N PHE A 131 -9.49 16.06 -28.81
CA PHE A 131 -9.70 14.62 -28.96
C PHE A 131 -9.27 13.84 -27.72
N HIS A 132 -9.95 12.70 -27.52
CA HIS A 132 -9.70 11.75 -26.45
C HIS A 132 -8.26 11.22 -26.50
N LYS A 133 -7.76 10.76 -25.36
CA LYS A 133 -6.41 10.23 -25.20
C LYS A 133 -6.49 8.92 -24.42
N ASN A 134 -5.77 7.89 -24.87
CA ASN A 134 -5.67 6.65 -24.10
C ASN A 134 -4.43 6.70 -23.21
N VAL A 135 -4.65 6.73 -21.89
CA VAL A 135 -3.59 6.83 -20.88
C VAL A 135 -3.57 5.67 -19.90
N GLY A 136 -4.17 4.53 -20.27
CA GLY A 136 -4.17 3.32 -19.44
C GLY A 136 -5.54 2.98 -18.86
N PRO A 137 -5.64 1.99 -17.99
CA PRO A 137 -6.92 1.40 -17.58
C PRO A 137 -7.62 2.13 -16.42
N LEU A 138 -6.91 2.99 -15.67
CA LEU A 138 -7.44 3.59 -14.44
C LEU A 138 -8.05 4.97 -14.66
N ILE A 139 -7.37 5.83 -15.43
CA ILE A 139 -7.81 7.20 -15.72
C ILE A 139 -8.43 7.27 -17.11
N SER A 140 -9.58 7.92 -17.21
CA SER A 140 -10.23 8.27 -18.46
C SER A 140 -9.84 9.69 -18.87
N MET A 141 -9.38 9.84 -20.12
CA MET A 141 -9.15 11.10 -20.82
C MET A 141 -10.01 11.17 -22.09
N GLU A 142 -11.25 10.67 -22.00
CA GLU A 142 -12.21 10.70 -23.11
C GLU A 142 -12.70 12.13 -23.39
N GLU A 143 -12.89 12.95 -22.36
CA GLU A 143 -13.53 14.26 -22.49
C GLU A 143 -12.58 15.43 -22.24
N MET A 144 -11.43 15.40 -22.89
CA MET A 144 -10.39 16.43 -22.76
C MET A 144 -10.82 17.81 -23.23
N SER A 145 -11.91 17.93 -24.00
CA SER A 145 -12.54 19.21 -24.31
C SER A 145 -13.02 19.94 -23.06
N ARG A 146 -13.29 19.23 -21.96
CA ARG A 146 -13.66 19.81 -20.65
C ARG A 146 -12.47 20.43 -19.91
N CYS A 147 -11.23 20.09 -20.28
CA CYS A 147 -10.04 20.54 -19.57
C CYS A 147 -9.85 22.06 -19.63
N ILE A 148 -9.62 22.68 -18.47
CA ILE A 148 -9.36 24.13 -18.34
C ILE A 148 -7.88 24.49 -18.19
N HIS A 149 -6.97 23.53 -18.45
CA HIS A 149 -5.52 23.72 -18.37
C HIS A 149 -5.02 24.27 -17.02
N CYS A 150 -5.63 23.86 -15.91
CA CYS A 150 -5.19 24.29 -14.59
C CYS A 150 -3.84 23.68 -14.17
N THR A 151 -3.38 22.64 -14.88
CA THR A 151 -2.15 21.86 -14.67
C THR A 151 -2.01 21.22 -13.29
N ARG A 152 -3.11 21.01 -12.54
CA ARG A 152 -3.08 20.26 -11.27
C ARG A 152 -2.57 18.82 -11.46
N CYS A 153 -3.07 18.11 -12.47
CA CYS A 153 -2.67 16.72 -12.74
C CYS A 153 -1.19 16.59 -13.12
N VAL A 154 -0.68 17.48 -13.99
CA VAL A 154 0.75 17.54 -14.38
C VAL A 154 1.64 17.75 -13.15
N ARG A 155 1.30 18.76 -12.33
CA ARG A 155 2.07 19.09 -11.12
C ARG A 155 2.00 17.99 -10.09
N PHE A 156 0.85 17.34 -9.91
CA PHE A 156 0.75 16.19 -9.02
C PHE A 156 1.68 15.06 -9.44
N GLY A 157 1.71 14.72 -10.73
CA GLY A 157 2.63 13.72 -11.28
C GLY A 157 4.08 14.04 -10.88
N GLN A 158 4.53 15.24 -11.19
CA GLN A 158 5.90 15.68 -10.94
C GLN A 158 6.24 15.85 -9.44
N GLU A 159 5.33 16.43 -8.66
CA GLU A 159 5.60 16.92 -7.31
C GLU A 159 5.31 15.85 -6.25
N VAL A 160 4.20 15.13 -6.39
CA VAL A 160 3.75 14.15 -5.38
C VAL A 160 4.07 12.73 -5.85
N ALA A 161 3.56 12.33 -7.01
CA ALA A 161 3.77 10.98 -7.54
C ALA A 161 5.24 10.72 -7.90
N GLY A 162 6.01 11.78 -8.18
CA GLY A 162 7.44 11.72 -8.46
C GLY A 162 7.79 11.41 -9.91
N VAL A 163 6.79 11.32 -10.80
CA VAL A 163 6.97 11.00 -12.22
C VAL A 163 6.07 11.88 -13.09
N MET A 164 6.67 12.53 -14.08
CA MET A 164 5.96 13.42 -15.01
C MET A 164 5.39 12.62 -16.19
N GLU A 165 4.21 12.03 -15.99
CA GLU A 165 3.54 11.21 -17.02
C GLU A 165 2.62 12.03 -17.91
N LEU A 166 2.09 13.14 -17.38
CA LEU A 166 1.30 14.12 -18.11
C LEU A 166 2.09 15.41 -18.28
N GLY A 167 1.95 16.04 -19.44
CA GLY A 167 2.48 17.36 -19.77
C GLY A 167 1.47 18.22 -20.50
N MET A 168 1.80 19.49 -20.72
CA MET A 168 1.00 20.41 -21.53
C MET A 168 1.75 20.72 -22.83
N LEU A 169 1.23 20.25 -23.96
CA LEU A 169 1.74 20.59 -25.29
C LEU A 169 1.00 21.80 -25.85
N GLY A 170 1.58 22.46 -26.86
CA GLY A 170 0.98 23.62 -27.53
C GLY A 170 1.03 24.91 -26.70
N ARG A 171 0.43 25.98 -27.25
CA ARG A 171 0.37 27.31 -26.61
C ARG A 171 -0.98 27.96 -26.88
N GLY A 172 -1.48 28.73 -25.91
CA GLY A 172 -2.74 29.47 -26.05
C GLY A 172 -3.93 28.51 -26.01
N GLU A 173 -4.88 28.68 -26.93
CA GLU A 173 -6.06 27.82 -27.00
C GLU A 173 -5.76 26.40 -27.50
N HIS A 174 -4.65 26.23 -28.24
CA HIS A 174 -4.15 24.95 -28.73
C HIS A 174 -3.35 24.17 -27.67
N SER A 175 -3.34 24.65 -26.43
CA SER A 175 -2.73 23.87 -25.34
C SER A 175 -3.55 22.61 -25.06
N GLU A 176 -2.86 21.50 -24.83
CA GLU A 176 -3.48 20.21 -24.51
C GLU A 176 -2.70 19.48 -23.42
N ILE A 177 -3.42 18.98 -22.42
CA ILE A 177 -2.85 18.02 -21.47
C ILE A 177 -2.81 16.64 -22.14
N THR A 178 -1.64 16.03 -22.19
CA THR A 178 -1.42 14.71 -22.80
C THR A 178 -0.32 13.95 -22.09
N SER A 179 -0.30 12.62 -22.27
CA SER A 179 0.89 11.82 -22.00
C SER A 179 1.93 11.98 -23.11
N PHE A 180 3.17 11.58 -22.82
CA PHE A 180 4.19 11.42 -23.86
C PHE A 180 3.73 10.36 -24.88
N VAL A 181 4.02 10.57 -26.16
CA VAL A 181 3.49 9.74 -27.26
C VAL A 181 3.74 8.25 -27.01
N GLY A 182 2.66 7.46 -27.02
CA GLY A 182 2.71 6.00 -26.83
C GLY A 182 2.86 5.54 -25.37
N LYS A 183 2.90 6.45 -24.38
CA LYS A 183 2.99 6.11 -22.96
C LYS A 183 1.65 6.22 -22.23
N THR A 184 1.46 5.31 -21.29
CA THR A 184 0.37 5.31 -20.31
C THR A 184 0.76 6.08 -19.04
N VAL A 185 -0.22 6.29 -18.17
CA VAL A 185 -0.03 6.79 -16.80
C VAL A 185 -0.02 5.56 -15.89
N ASP A 186 1.14 5.26 -15.32
CA ASP A 186 1.46 4.00 -14.64
C ASP A 186 1.93 4.20 -13.19
N SER A 187 2.05 5.43 -12.69
CA SER A 187 2.33 5.66 -11.28
C SER A 187 1.26 5.03 -10.38
N GLU A 188 1.70 4.38 -9.32
CA GLU A 188 0.91 3.79 -8.24
C GLU A 188 0.06 4.79 -7.44
N LEU A 189 0.22 6.09 -7.68
CA LEU A 189 -0.54 7.18 -7.07
C LEU A 189 -1.39 7.94 -8.11
N SER A 190 -1.47 7.46 -9.35
CA SER A 190 -2.01 8.21 -10.47
C SER A 190 -3.50 8.53 -10.34
N GLY A 191 -4.29 7.66 -9.71
CA GLY A 191 -5.73 7.82 -9.53
C GLY A 191 -6.13 9.08 -8.76
N ASN A 192 -5.23 9.65 -7.94
CA ASN A 192 -5.47 10.92 -7.26
C ASN A 192 -5.59 12.11 -8.23
N MET A 193 -5.11 11.98 -9.48
CA MET A 193 -5.32 12.99 -10.52
C MET A 193 -6.81 13.19 -10.87
N ILE A 194 -7.65 12.18 -10.63
CA ILE A 194 -9.10 12.25 -10.85
C ILE A 194 -9.73 13.22 -9.84
N ASP A 195 -9.37 13.09 -8.55
CA ASP A 195 -9.88 13.94 -7.47
C ASP A 195 -9.35 15.37 -7.59
N LEU A 196 -8.13 15.52 -8.10
CA LEU A 196 -7.51 16.82 -8.34
C LEU A 196 -8.15 17.57 -9.52
N CYS A 197 -8.76 16.85 -10.47
CA CYS A 197 -9.33 17.44 -11.67
C CYS A 197 -10.61 18.22 -11.34
N PRO A 198 -10.66 19.55 -11.53
CA PRO A 198 -11.82 20.33 -11.13
C PRO A 198 -13.00 20.30 -12.12
N VAL A 199 -12.85 19.68 -13.30
CA VAL A 199 -13.70 19.93 -14.49
C VAL A 199 -14.18 18.69 -15.23
N GLY A 200 -14.09 17.49 -14.66
CA GLY A 200 -14.57 16.26 -15.29
C GLY A 200 -13.82 15.83 -16.56
N ALA A 201 -12.59 16.35 -16.74
CA ALA A 201 -11.72 15.98 -17.87
C ALA A 201 -10.89 14.71 -17.58
N LEU A 202 -10.51 14.49 -16.32
CA LEU A 202 -9.94 13.24 -15.84
C LEU A 202 -10.95 12.58 -14.93
N THR A 203 -11.42 11.39 -15.30
CA THR A 203 -12.42 10.64 -14.53
C THR A 203 -11.94 9.22 -14.29
N SER A 204 -12.56 8.53 -13.32
CA SER A 204 -12.24 7.13 -13.03
C SER A 204 -12.80 6.25 -14.14
N LYS A 205 -11.92 5.62 -14.94
CA LYS A 205 -12.35 4.77 -16.05
C LYS A 205 -13.21 3.58 -15.58
N PRO A 206 -12.90 2.89 -14.47
CA PRO A 206 -13.75 1.80 -13.95
C PRO A 206 -15.12 2.26 -13.43
N PHE A 207 -15.22 3.49 -12.90
CA PHE A 207 -16.46 4.01 -12.31
C PHE A 207 -17.34 4.78 -13.30
N ARG A 208 -16.75 5.31 -14.38
CA ARG A 208 -17.37 6.26 -15.31
C ARG A 208 -18.78 5.82 -15.72
N TYR A 209 -19.75 6.70 -15.50
CA TYR A 209 -21.18 6.55 -15.82
C TYR A 209 -21.95 5.46 -15.05
N SER A 210 -21.36 4.87 -14.01
CA SER A 210 -22.05 3.87 -13.18
C SER A 210 -23.04 4.48 -12.18
N ALA A 211 -22.80 5.72 -11.74
CA ALA A 211 -23.68 6.46 -10.82
C ALA A 211 -23.42 7.97 -10.86
N ARG A 212 -24.38 8.75 -10.38
CA ARG A 212 -24.23 10.19 -10.11
C ARG A 212 -23.89 10.43 -8.64
N THR A 213 -23.12 11.48 -8.37
CA THR A 213 -22.62 11.79 -7.02
C THR A 213 -23.71 12.00 -5.97
N TRP A 214 -24.89 12.50 -6.36
CA TRP A 214 -26.04 12.68 -5.47
C TRP A 214 -26.80 11.37 -5.18
N GLU A 215 -26.57 10.31 -5.95
CA GLU A 215 -27.08 8.96 -5.66
C GLU A 215 -26.19 8.21 -4.65
N LEU A 216 -24.97 8.72 -4.41
CA LEU A 216 -23.95 8.04 -3.62
C LEU A 216 -23.98 8.46 -2.16
N SER A 217 -24.14 7.46 -1.29
CA SER A 217 -23.88 7.60 0.14
C SER A 217 -22.38 7.56 0.41
N ARG A 218 -21.87 8.50 1.22
CA ARG A 218 -20.47 8.55 1.64
C ARG A 218 -20.32 7.94 3.02
N ARG A 219 -19.37 7.01 3.21
CA ARG A 219 -19.07 6.35 4.49
C ARG A 219 -17.57 6.31 4.73
N LYS A 220 -17.15 6.52 5.98
CA LYS A 220 -15.73 6.50 6.36
C LYS A 220 -15.26 5.06 6.56
N SER A 221 -14.03 4.76 6.15
CA SER A 221 -13.38 3.46 6.36
C SER A 221 -11.85 3.61 6.43
N VAL A 222 -11.14 2.51 6.61
CA VAL A 222 -9.68 2.39 6.58
C VAL A 222 -9.29 1.37 5.52
N SER A 223 -8.17 1.58 4.82
CA SER A 223 -7.65 0.64 3.82
C SER A 223 -7.15 -0.67 4.46
N PRO A 224 -7.47 -1.84 3.86
CA PRO A 224 -7.01 -3.16 4.34
C PRO A 224 -5.70 -3.63 3.67
N HIS A 225 -5.10 -2.85 2.77
CA HIS A 225 -4.06 -3.33 1.86
C HIS A 225 -2.66 -3.30 2.48
N ASP A 226 -2.03 -2.12 2.58
CA ASP A 226 -0.70 -1.98 3.21
C ASP A 226 -0.77 -1.41 4.63
N SER A 227 0.38 -1.40 5.28
CA SER A 227 0.53 -0.97 6.67
C SER A 227 0.34 0.53 6.91
N VAL A 228 0.06 1.36 5.89
CA VAL A 228 -0.22 2.79 6.08
C VAL A 228 -1.54 2.95 6.84
N GLY A 229 -2.54 2.12 6.50
CA GLY A 229 -3.90 2.27 7.00
C GLY A 229 -4.53 3.59 6.54
N ALA A 230 -4.45 3.90 5.23
CA ALA A 230 -4.97 5.14 4.68
C ALA A 230 -6.47 5.30 4.96
N ASN A 231 -6.90 6.53 5.29
CA ASN A 231 -8.31 6.80 5.56
C ASN A 231 -9.10 6.98 4.25
N LEU A 232 -10.28 6.37 4.20
CA LEU A 232 -11.09 6.24 2.99
C LEU A 232 -12.48 6.85 3.17
N VAL A 233 -13.00 7.42 2.07
CA VAL A 233 -14.43 7.66 1.86
C VAL A 233 -14.92 6.65 0.83
N VAL A 234 -15.63 5.63 1.31
CA VAL A 234 -16.28 4.62 0.47
C VAL A 234 -17.65 5.15 0.02
N GLN A 235 -17.88 5.14 -1.30
CA GLN A 235 -19.12 5.62 -1.88
C GLN A 235 -20.00 4.45 -2.34
N VAL A 236 -21.26 4.47 -1.90
CA VAL A 236 -22.18 3.33 -1.95
C VAL A 236 -23.47 3.70 -2.66
N LYS A 237 -23.99 2.80 -3.50
CA LYS A 237 -25.32 2.86 -4.11
C LYS A 237 -25.98 1.51 -4.03
N ASN A 238 -27.25 1.44 -3.62
CA ASN A 238 -28.03 0.20 -3.57
C ASN A 238 -27.29 -0.97 -2.90
N ASN A 239 -26.66 -0.70 -1.74
CA ASN A 239 -25.86 -1.67 -1.00
C ASN A 239 -24.63 -2.23 -1.74
N ARG A 240 -24.14 -1.53 -2.77
CA ARG A 240 -22.91 -1.89 -3.49
C ARG A 240 -21.90 -0.76 -3.38
N VAL A 241 -20.64 -1.12 -3.16
CA VAL A 241 -19.53 -0.16 -3.23
C VAL A 241 -19.30 0.20 -4.69
N MET A 242 -19.35 1.49 -5.00
CA MET A 242 -19.25 2.01 -6.36
C MET A 242 -17.88 2.62 -6.66
N ARG A 243 -17.25 3.26 -5.67
CA ARG A 243 -15.87 3.77 -5.75
C ARG A 243 -15.34 4.12 -4.37
N VAL A 244 -14.02 4.31 -4.27
CA VAL A 244 -13.31 4.70 -3.06
C VAL A 244 -12.51 5.98 -3.32
N LEU A 245 -12.62 6.95 -2.41
CA LEU A 245 -11.91 8.23 -2.45
C LEU A 245 -11.06 8.41 -1.18
N PRO A 246 -10.02 9.25 -1.18
CA PRO A 246 -9.26 9.57 0.03
C PRO A 246 -10.15 10.33 1.03
N MET A 247 -10.09 9.94 2.30
CA MET A 247 -10.46 10.82 3.41
C MET A 247 -9.21 11.55 3.87
N GLU A 248 -9.32 12.86 4.07
CA GLU A 248 -8.18 13.65 4.47
C GLU A 248 -7.75 13.35 5.91
N ASN A 249 -6.47 13.04 6.10
CA ASN A 249 -5.81 12.90 7.40
C ASN A 249 -4.32 13.25 7.26
N GLU A 250 -3.93 14.44 7.73
CA GLU A 250 -2.57 14.95 7.63
C GLU A 250 -1.51 14.02 8.26
N ALA A 251 -1.86 13.33 9.36
CA ALA A 251 -0.96 12.46 10.09
C ALA A 251 -0.64 11.15 9.35
N ILE A 252 -1.55 10.68 8.48
CA ILE A 252 -1.44 9.39 7.78
C ILE A 252 -1.24 9.65 6.29
N ASN A 253 -2.33 9.82 5.54
CA ASN A 253 -2.33 9.80 4.08
C ASN A 253 -2.47 11.18 3.43
N GLU A 254 -2.44 12.26 4.20
CA GLU A 254 -2.74 13.63 3.76
C GLU A 254 -4.09 13.69 3.05
N CYS A 255 -4.09 13.75 1.73
CA CYS A 255 -5.29 13.70 0.87
C CYS A 255 -5.12 12.69 -0.27
N TRP A 256 -4.19 11.75 -0.13
CA TRP A 256 -3.80 10.79 -1.15
C TRP A 256 -4.14 9.37 -0.72
N ILE A 257 -4.39 8.51 -1.69
CA ILE A 257 -4.45 7.05 -1.51
C ILE A 257 -3.75 6.39 -2.69
N SER A 258 -3.27 5.17 -2.52
CA SER A 258 -2.68 4.43 -3.63
C SER A 258 -3.74 3.92 -4.61
N ASP A 259 -3.32 3.55 -5.82
CA ASP A 259 -4.22 2.97 -6.81
C ASP A 259 -4.78 1.61 -6.37
N LYS A 260 -4.03 0.84 -5.55
CA LYS A 260 -4.59 -0.37 -4.93
C LYS A 260 -5.75 -0.03 -3.98
N ASP A 261 -5.62 0.99 -3.13
CA ASP A 261 -6.69 1.43 -2.24
C ASP A 261 -7.91 1.95 -3.00
N ARG A 262 -7.67 2.62 -4.13
CA ARG A 262 -8.70 3.30 -4.91
C ARG A 262 -9.54 2.35 -5.76
N PHE A 263 -8.91 1.34 -6.37
CA PHE A 263 -9.54 0.52 -7.40
C PHE A 263 -9.79 -0.94 -6.96
N SER A 264 -9.29 -1.39 -5.81
CA SER A 264 -9.56 -2.74 -5.28
C SER A 264 -11.05 -3.04 -5.05
N TYR A 265 -11.90 -1.99 -4.97
CA TYR A 265 -13.34 -2.15 -4.79
C TYR A 265 -14.01 -2.94 -5.93
N GLU A 266 -13.39 -3.02 -7.12
CA GLU A 266 -13.89 -3.87 -8.21
C GLU A 266 -14.01 -5.33 -7.76
N GLY A 267 -13.08 -5.81 -6.92
CA GLY A 267 -13.11 -7.16 -6.36
C GLY A 267 -14.24 -7.39 -5.36
N LEU A 268 -14.74 -6.35 -4.70
CA LEU A 268 -15.82 -6.48 -3.70
C LEU A 268 -17.13 -6.97 -4.31
N ASN A 269 -17.40 -6.63 -5.57
CA ASN A 269 -18.62 -7.02 -6.27
C ASN A 269 -18.36 -8.06 -7.37
N GLY A 270 -17.20 -8.72 -7.36
CA GLY A 270 -16.81 -9.68 -8.40
C GLY A 270 -17.51 -11.03 -8.29
N ASP A 271 -17.52 -11.78 -9.38
CA ASP A 271 -18.18 -13.08 -9.49
C ASP A 271 -17.49 -14.19 -8.65
N GLU A 272 -16.24 -13.97 -8.25
CA GLU A 272 -15.49 -14.89 -7.38
C GLU A 272 -15.87 -14.79 -5.89
N ARG A 273 -16.80 -13.90 -5.50
CA ARG A 273 -17.24 -13.76 -4.12
C ARG A 273 -17.86 -15.07 -3.61
N LEU A 274 -17.39 -15.54 -2.46
CA LEU A 274 -18.01 -16.66 -1.75
C LEU A 274 -19.20 -16.12 -0.95
N THR A 275 -20.41 -16.56 -1.31
CA THR A 275 -21.65 -16.05 -0.70
C THR A 275 -22.32 -17.04 0.23
N THR A 276 -22.03 -18.33 0.10
CA THR A 276 -22.71 -19.41 0.85
C THR A 276 -21.67 -20.42 1.34
N PRO A 277 -21.79 -20.98 2.56
CA PRO A 277 -20.92 -22.05 3.02
C PRO A 277 -20.93 -23.24 2.06
N MET A 278 -19.75 -23.83 1.82
CA MET A 278 -19.61 -24.99 0.94
C MET A 278 -18.82 -26.09 1.62
N LEU A 279 -19.25 -27.34 1.44
CA LEU A 279 -18.56 -28.55 1.90
C LEU A 279 -18.19 -29.42 0.71
N LYS A 280 -17.03 -30.07 0.79
CA LYS A 280 -16.59 -31.05 -0.20
C LYS A 280 -16.97 -32.46 0.26
N GLN A 281 -17.83 -33.14 -0.48
CA GLN A 281 -18.23 -34.52 -0.21
C GLN A 281 -18.10 -35.37 -1.47
N GLY A 282 -17.39 -36.49 -1.38
CA GLY A 282 -17.15 -37.37 -2.53
C GLY A 282 -16.47 -36.67 -3.71
N GLY A 283 -15.65 -35.63 -3.44
CA GLY A 283 -15.00 -34.81 -4.45
C GLY A 283 -15.86 -33.69 -5.05
N ASN A 284 -17.16 -33.62 -4.72
CA ASN A 284 -18.08 -32.60 -5.21
C ASN A 284 -18.33 -31.51 -4.16
N TRP A 285 -18.46 -30.27 -4.63
CA TRP A 285 -18.78 -29.12 -3.80
C TRP A 285 -20.29 -28.97 -3.64
N ILE A 286 -20.75 -28.90 -2.40
CA ILE A 286 -22.16 -28.80 -2.03
C ILE A 286 -22.33 -27.53 -1.20
N GLU A 287 -23.19 -26.63 -1.66
CA GLU A 287 -23.63 -25.47 -0.86
C GLU A 287 -24.49 -25.94 0.31
N THR A 288 -24.27 -25.36 1.49
CA THR A 288 -24.94 -25.76 2.73
C THR A 288 -25.25 -24.55 3.61
N ASP A 289 -26.09 -24.75 4.62
CA ASP A 289 -26.32 -23.74 5.65
C ASP A 289 -25.15 -23.65 6.66
N TRP A 290 -25.13 -22.54 7.40
CA TRP A 290 -24.09 -22.23 8.38
C TRP A 290 -24.00 -23.24 9.54
N GLN A 291 -25.15 -23.74 10.03
CA GLN A 291 -25.14 -24.65 11.17
C GLN A 291 -24.46 -25.96 10.77
N THR A 292 -24.87 -26.55 9.64
CA THR A 292 -24.26 -27.76 9.09
C THR A 292 -22.76 -27.57 8.82
N ALA A 293 -22.35 -26.44 8.23
CA ALA A 293 -20.95 -26.17 7.95
C ALA A 293 -20.09 -26.06 9.22
N LEU A 294 -20.56 -25.32 10.24
CA LEU A 294 -19.82 -25.13 11.48
C LEU A 294 -19.79 -26.39 12.35
N GLU A 295 -20.87 -27.17 12.38
CA GLU A 295 -20.90 -28.48 13.05
C GLU A 295 -19.94 -29.47 12.38
N TYR A 296 -19.85 -29.46 11.04
CA TYR A 296 -18.89 -30.26 10.29
C TYR A 296 -17.45 -29.88 10.66
N VAL A 297 -17.11 -28.59 10.66
CA VAL A 297 -15.79 -28.09 11.08
C VAL A 297 -15.49 -28.49 12.52
N ALA A 298 -16.42 -28.25 13.44
CA ALA A 298 -16.23 -28.57 14.85
C ALA A 298 -16.00 -30.06 15.08
N LYS A 299 -16.75 -30.92 14.39
CA LYS A 299 -16.57 -32.38 14.44
C LYS A 299 -15.23 -32.80 13.85
N GLY A 300 -14.83 -32.24 12.70
CA GLY A 300 -13.54 -32.53 12.06
C GLY A 300 -12.36 -32.15 12.95
N LEU A 301 -12.38 -30.96 13.56
CA LEU A 301 -11.33 -30.51 14.49
C LEU A 301 -11.27 -31.40 15.74
N LYS A 302 -12.43 -31.78 16.31
CA LYS A 302 -12.50 -32.70 17.46
C LYS A 302 -11.97 -34.09 17.11
N GLY A 303 -12.31 -34.61 15.91
CA GLY A 303 -11.83 -35.90 15.42
C GLY A 303 -10.30 -35.92 15.26
N ILE A 304 -9.75 -34.95 14.52
CA ILE A 304 -8.29 -34.83 14.34
C ILE A 304 -7.57 -34.70 15.69
N LYS A 305 -8.11 -33.91 16.62
CA LYS A 305 -7.56 -33.79 17.97
C LYS A 305 -7.59 -35.13 18.72
N ALA A 306 -8.66 -35.91 18.61
CA ALA A 306 -8.78 -37.21 19.28
C ALA A 306 -7.83 -38.25 18.70
N ASP A 307 -7.66 -38.28 17.38
CA ASP A 307 -6.91 -39.31 16.67
C ASP A 307 -5.40 -38.99 16.58
N HIS A 308 -5.04 -37.71 16.48
CA HIS A 308 -3.67 -37.25 16.21
C HIS A 308 -3.11 -36.26 17.25
N GLY A 309 -3.93 -35.83 18.23
CA GLY A 309 -3.57 -34.83 19.20
C GLY A 309 -3.75 -33.39 18.69
N ALA A 310 -3.87 -32.44 19.61
CA ALA A 310 -4.15 -31.03 19.27
C ALA A 310 -3.02 -30.38 18.44
N ASN A 311 -1.77 -30.81 18.63
CA ASN A 311 -0.62 -30.33 17.86
C ASN A 311 -0.65 -30.75 16.37
N ALA A 312 -1.63 -31.58 15.96
CA ALA A 312 -1.87 -31.94 14.57
C ALA A 312 -2.79 -30.93 13.84
N ILE A 313 -3.19 -29.83 14.48
CA ILE A 313 -4.03 -28.77 13.90
C ILE A 313 -3.20 -27.49 13.79
N ALA A 314 -3.35 -26.71 12.72
CA ALA A 314 -2.79 -25.37 12.59
C ALA A 314 -3.86 -24.34 12.24
N ALA A 315 -3.73 -23.13 12.79
CA ALA A 315 -4.58 -21.98 12.51
C ALA A 315 -3.71 -20.86 11.90
N LEU A 316 -3.97 -20.48 10.66
CA LEU A 316 -3.16 -19.54 9.91
C LEU A 316 -3.99 -18.36 9.45
N ALA A 317 -3.46 -17.16 9.61
CA ALA A 317 -4.10 -15.91 9.19
C ALA A 317 -3.18 -15.08 8.30
N THR A 318 -3.69 -13.94 7.83
CA THR A 318 -2.90 -12.92 7.13
C THR A 318 -2.82 -11.62 7.93
N PRO A 319 -1.81 -10.77 7.69
CA PRO A 319 -1.73 -9.44 8.27
C PRO A 319 -2.82 -8.47 7.78
N HIS A 320 -3.75 -8.93 6.93
CA HIS A 320 -4.92 -8.15 6.46
C HIS A 320 -6.18 -8.44 7.28
N SER A 321 -6.16 -9.44 8.16
CA SER A 321 -7.27 -9.76 9.06
C SER A 321 -7.38 -8.74 10.18
N THR A 322 -8.59 -8.47 10.68
CA THR A 322 -8.78 -7.45 11.73
C THR A 322 -8.22 -7.91 13.08
N VAL A 323 -8.00 -6.96 13.99
CA VAL A 323 -7.59 -7.26 15.38
C VAL A 323 -8.52 -8.26 16.04
N GLU A 324 -9.83 -8.10 15.84
CA GLU A 324 -10.88 -8.93 16.41
C GLU A 324 -10.81 -10.37 15.84
N GLU A 325 -10.62 -10.48 14.53
CA GLU A 325 -10.47 -11.77 13.85
C GLU A 325 -9.22 -12.52 14.32
N LEU A 326 -8.08 -11.84 14.41
CA LEU A 326 -6.82 -12.42 14.86
C LEU A 326 -6.87 -12.84 16.33
N HIS A 327 -7.46 -12.02 17.19
CA HIS A 327 -7.64 -12.34 18.60
C HIS A 327 -8.53 -13.57 18.81
N LEU A 328 -9.67 -13.64 18.12
CA LEU A 328 -10.57 -14.78 18.23
C LEU A 328 -10.00 -16.05 17.60
N LEU A 329 -9.20 -15.95 16.54
CA LEU A 329 -8.47 -17.09 15.99
C LEU A 329 -7.44 -17.63 16.99
N LYS A 330 -6.72 -16.74 17.69
CA LYS A 330 -5.81 -17.12 18.79
C LYS A 330 -6.55 -17.84 19.90
N GLN A 331 -7.63 -17.26 20.38
CA GLN A 331 -8.45 -17.84 21.44
C GLN A 331 -9.03 -19.21 21.02
N LEU A 332 -9.37 -19.36 19.74
CA LEU A 332 -9.85 -20.63 19.18
C LEU A 332 -8.74 -21.69 19.18
N ALA A 333 -7.54 -21.32 18.74
CA ALA A 333 -6.37 -22.19 18.74
C ALA A 333 -6.03 -22.66 20.17
N GLU A 334 -5.98 -21.73 21.13
CA GLU A 334 -5.75 -22.00 22.55
C GLU A 334 -6.82 -22.92 23.14
N GLY A 335 -8.10 -22.66 22.87
CA GLY A 335 -9.21 -23.47 23.36
C GLY A 335 -9.25 -24.88 22.75
N VAL A 336 -8.89 -25.02 21.47
CA VAL A 336 -8.67 -26.34 20.85
C VAL A 336 -7.44 -27.03 21.45
N GLY A 337 -6.48 -26.25 21.95
CA GLY A 337 -5.23 -26.71 22.56
C GLY A 337 -4.10 -26.88 21.54
N THR A 338 -4.21 -26.26 20.37
CA THR A 338 -3.10 -26.24 19.40
C THR A 338 -2.22 -25.02 19.64
N PRO A 339 -0.89 -25.19 19.76
CA PRO A 339 0.03 -24.06 19.83
C PRO A 339 0.39 -23.51 18.43
N ASN A 340 -0.09 -24.13 17.35
CA ASN A 340 0.27 -23.80 15.97
C ASN A 340 -0.66 -22.70 15.42
N ILE A 341 -0.46 -21.47 15.88
CA ILE A 341 -1.06 -20.27 15.27
C ILE A 341 0.01 -19.34 14.74
N ASP A 342 -0.16 -18.82 13.53
CA ASP A 342 0.75 -17.80 13.00
C ASP A 342 0.09 -17.01 11.87
N PHE A 343 0.54 -15.77 11.66
CA PHE A 343 0.14 -14.94 10.51
C PHE A 343 1.30 -14.63 9.56
N ARG A 344 2.54 -14.94 9.95
CA ARG A 344 3.79 -14.53 9.27
C ARG A 344 4.11 -15.47 8.09
N LEU A 345 3.15 -15.63 7.18
CA LEU A 345 3.18 -16.64 6.12
C LEU A 345 4.35 -16.49 5.14
N ARG A 346 4.81 -15.26 4.85
CA ARG A 346 5.95 -14.98 3.97
C ARG A 346 7.31 -14.92 4.68
N GLN A 347 7.35 -15.03 6.01
CA GLN A 347 8.61 -15.03 6.75
C GLN A 347 9.34 -16.38 6.60
N SER A 348 10.64 -16.33 6.32
CA SER A 348 11.45 -17.55 6.10
C SER A 348 12.29 -17.92 7.32
N ASP A 349 12.70 -16.95 8.13
CA ASP A 349 13.56 -17.12 9.30
C ASP A 349 12.83 -16.70 10.57
N PHE A 350 12.69 -17.63 11.51
CA PHE A 350 12.03 -17.47 12.80
C PHE A 350 12.99 -17.65 13.97
N SER A 351 14.30 -17.55 13.74
CA SER A 351 15.32 -17.72 14.78
C SER A 351 15.36 -16.57 15.79
N ALA A 352 14.82 -15.40 15.44
CA ALA A 352 14.57 -14.32 16.39
C ALA A 352 13.36 -14.65 17.28
N PRO A 353 13.48 -14.50 18.61
CA PRO A 353 12.37 -14.77 19.51
C PRO A 353 11.21 -13.81 19.23
N ALA A 354 10.00 -14.37 19.16
CA ALA A 354 8.77 -13.58 19.13
C ALA A 354 8.52 -12.91 20.50
N GLY A 355 7.65 -11.89 20.54
CA GLY A 355 7.13 -11.36 21.80
C GLY A 355 8.00 -10.34 22.55
N VAL A 356 9.12 -9.86 21.97
CA VAL A 356 9.91 -8.74 22.53
C VAL A 356 9.14 -7.39 22.46
N GLY A 357 8.06 -7.37 21.67
CA GLY A 357 7.12 -6.29 21.44
C GLY A 357 6.62 -6.36 20.00
N ALA A 358 5.66 -5.53 19.64
CA ALA A 358 5.18 -5.45 18.27
C ALA A 358 6.15 -4.62 17.41
N PRO A 359 6.75 -5.18 16.33
CA PRO A 359 7.52 -4.42 15.36
C PRO A 359 6.67 -3.32 14.74
N TRP A 360 7.27 -2.14 14.58
CA TRP A 360 6.58 -0.93 14.12
C TRP A 360 7.56 0.00 13.40
N LEU A 361 7.04 1.07 12.80
CA LEU A 361 7.79 2.03 11.98
C LEU A 361 8.92 2.74 12.76
N GLY A 362 8.85 2.77 14.10
CA GLY A 362 9.83 3.45 14.95
C GLY A 362 9.59 4.96 15.05
N THR A 363 8.80 5.54 14.16
CA THR A 363 8.45 6.95 14.10
C THR A 363 7.00 7.14 13.61
N LYS A 364 6.48 8.36 13.64
CA LYS A 364 5.19 8.69 13.02
C LYS A 364 5.30 8.73 11.50
N ILE A 365 4.22 8.36 10.81
CA ILE A 365 4.17 8.33 9.33
C ILE A 365 4.44 9.74 8.76
N ALA A 366 3.90 10.78 9.39
CA ALA A 366 4.11 12.16 8.96
C ALA A 366 5.60 12.59 8.97
N ASP A 367 6.34 12.13 9.98
CA ASP A 367 7.74 12.50 10.23
C ASP A 367 8.68 11.95 9.13
N LEU A 368 8.26 10.94 8.37
CA LEU A 368 8.99 10.48 7.19
C LEU A 368 9.21 11.58 6.13
N SER A 369 8.44 12.67 6.17
CA SER A 369 8.60 13.83 5.27
C SER A 369 9.73 14.77 5.69
N THR A 370 10.19 14.67 6.93
CA THR A 370 11.10 15.63 7.57
C THR A 370 12.37 14.98 8.13
N ILE A 371 12.56 13.68 7.91
CA ILE A 371 13.80 13.02 8.28
C ILE A 371 15.00 13.59 7.52
N ASP A 372 16.17 13.57 8.16
CA ASP A 372 17.42 13.99 7.52
C ASP A 372 18.11 12.83 6.80
N THR A 373 17.99 11.61 7.33
CA THR A 373 18.63 10.42 6.76
C THR A 373 17.73 9.18 6.88
N ALA A 374 17.64 8.39 5.80
CA ALA A 374 17.03 7.06 5.82
C ALA A 374 17.94 6.00 5.20
N PHE A 375 18.10 4.87 5.88
CA PHE A 375 18.66 3.66 5.29
C PHE A 375 17.59 2.57 5.22
N VAL A 376 17.11 2.28 4.01
CA VAL A 376 16.04 1.32 3.75
C VAL A 376 16.64 0.00 3.25
N ILE A 377 16.37 -1.10 3.95
CA ILE A 377 16.95 -2.41 3.67
C ILE A 377 15.84 -3.35 3.17
N GLY A 378 15.99 -3.88 1.96
CA GLY A 378 15.11 -4.91 1.39
C GLY A 378 13.65 -4.48 1.26
N SER A 379 13.37 -3.45 0.45
CA SER A 379 12.00 -3.04 0.13
C SER A 379 11.83 -2.65 -1.33
N PHE A 380 10.69 -3.00 -1.91
CA PHE A 380 10.19 -2.41 -3.15
C PHE A 380 9.27 -1.25 -2.79
N LEU A 381 9.84 -0.22 -2.16
CA LEU A 381 9.09 0.79 -1.40
C LEU A 381 7.87 1.36 -2.12
N ARG A 382 7.97 1.64 -3.43
CA ARG A 382 6.85 2.13 -4.24
C ARG A 382 5.70 1.13 -4.39
N ARG A 383 6.00 -0.16 -4.43
CA ARG A 383 5.01 -1.25 -4.56
C ARG A 383 4.45 -1.63 -3.19
N ASP A 384 5.34 -1.76 -2.21
CA ASP A 384 5.00 -2.12 -0.84
C ASP A 384 4.14 -1.01 -0.18
N HIS A 385 4.66 0.23 -0.18
CA HIS A 385 4.09 1.38 0.53
C HIS A 385 4.18 2.69 -0.28
N PRO A 386 3.33 2.87 -1.31
CA PRO A 386 3.31 4.05 -2.18
C PRO A 386 3.38 5.40 -1.44
N LEU A 387 2.67 5.53 -0.32
CA LEU A 387 2.62 6.77 0.46
C LEU A 387 3.88 6.99 1.29
N PHE A 388 4.54 5.94 1.80
CA PHE A 388 5.86 6.09 2.42
C PHE A 388 6.90 6.51 1.39
N ALA A 389 6.84 5.96 0.16
CA ALA A 389 7.69 6.40 -0.95
C ALA A 389 7.50 7.90 -1.25
N ALA A 390 6.25 8.39 -1.27
CA ALA A 390 5.95 9.80 -1.46
C ALA A 390 6.51 10.69 -0.34
N ARG A 391 6.39 10.25 0.92
CA ARG A 391 6.92 10.98 2.10
C ARG A 391 8.46 11.03 2.08
N LEU A 392 9.14 9.91 1.86
CA LEU A 392 10.61 9.89 1.74
C LEU A 392 11.11 10.70 0.55
N ARG A 393 10.37 10.71 -0.57
CA ARG A 393 10.65 11.57 -1.72
C ARG A 393 10.55 13.06 -1.36
N GLN A 394 9.57 13.43 -0.55
CA GLN A 394 9.44 14.79 -0.04
C GLN A 394 10.62 15.16 0.87
N ALA A 395 11.05 14.27 1.76
CA ALA A 395 12.24 14.48 2.58
C ALA A 395 13.50 14.66 1.71
N ALA A 396 13.69 13.81 0.70
CA ALA A 396 14.81 13.91 -0.23
C ALA A 396 14.83 15.23 -1.01
N LYS A 397 13.66 15.76 -1.41
CA LYS A 397 13.55 17.09 -2.02
C LYS A 397 13.97 18.23 -1.09
N ASN A 398 13.84 18.01 0.22
CA ASN A 398 14.28 18.94 1.26
C ASN A 398 15.74 18.71 1.70
N GLY A 399 16.48 17.82 1.04
CA GLY A 399 17.91 17.57 1.29
C GLY A 399 18.21 16.30 2.08
N ALA A 400 17.21 15.47 2.40
CA ALA A 400 17.45 14.23 3.11
C ALA A 400 18.30 13.24 2.30
N MET A 401 19.21 12.54 2.98
CA MET A 401 20.04 11.49 2.39
C MET A 401 19.33 10.15 2.52
N ILE A 402 18.94 9.57 1.38
CA ILE A 402 18.24 8.28 1.34
C ILE A 402 19.16 7.24 0.72
N THR A 403 19.35 6.12 1.41
CA THR A 403 20.11 4.96 0.93
C THR A 403 19.21 3.73 0.89
N PHE A 404 19.30 2.96 -0.19
CA PHE A 404 18.65 1.65 -0.32
C PHE A 404 19.70 0.53 -0.39
N LEU A 405 19.50 -0.55 0.37
CA LEU A 405 20.15 -1.84 0.13
C LEU A 405 19.10 -2.81 -0.41
N ASN A 406 19.27 -3.28 -1.65
CA ASN A 406 18.33 -4.21 -2.30
C ASN A 406 19.04 -5.09 -3.35
N ALA A 407 18.34 -6.06 -3.91
CA ALA A 407 18.82 -6.92 -4.99
C ALA A 407 18.60 -6.33 -6.39
N SER A 408 17.93 -5.20 -6.46
CA SER A 408 17.66 -4.46 -7.69
C SER A 408 17.77 -2.94 -7.48
N ASN A 409 18.23 -2.26 -8.51
CA ASN A 409 18.33 -0.81 -8.63
C ASN A 409 17.01 -0.16 -9.08
N ASP A 410 15.86 -0.68 -8.64
CA ASP A 410 14.56 -0.19 -9.10
C ASP A 410 14.39 1.31 -8.84
N ASP A 411 13.72 1.98 -9.78
CA ASP A 411 13.48 3.42 -9.67
C ASP A 411 12.46 3.72 -8.55
N SER A 412 12.97 4.15 -7.40
CA SER A 412 12.20 4.64 -6.26
C SER A 412 11.54 6.01 -6.49
N LEU A 413 11.78 6.65 -7.64
CA LEU A 413 11.45 8.05 -7.93
C LEU A 413 12.05 9.01 -6.91
N ILE A 414 13.23 8.65 -6.39
CA ILE A 414 14.09 9.47 -5.55
C ILE A 414 15.45 9.55 -6.25
N PRO A 415 15.65 10.55 -7.14
CA PRO A 415 16.85 10.61 -7.96
C PRO A 415 18.15 10.73 -7.14
N THR A 416 18.09 11.40 -5.99
CA THR A 416 19.24 11.61 -5.10
C THR A 416 19.56 10.41 -4.20
N ALA A 417 18.77 9.33 -4.25
CA ALA A 417 18.99 8.18 -3.38
C ALA A 417 20.25 7.39 -3.79
N HIS A 418 21.08 7.06 -2.80
CA HIS A 418 22.17 6.11 -2.96
C HIS A 418 21.61 4.68 -2.97
N ARG A 419 22.21 3.80 -3.79
CA ARG A 419 21.72 2.43 -3.97
C ARG A 419 22.88 1.44 -3.89
N LEU A 420 22.77 0.53 -2.95
CA LEU A 420 23.64 -0.63 -2.80
C LEU A 420 22.89 -1.83 -3.38
N VAL A 421 23.38 -2.35 -4.49
CA VAL A 421 22.75 -3.45 -5.23
C VAL A 421 23.59 -4.71 -5.01
N ALA A 422 23.03 -5.69 -4.32
CA ALA A 422 23.71 -6.94 -4.02
C ALA A 422 22.71 -8.10 -4.03
N ALA A 423 23.16 -9.29 -4.44
CA ALA A 423 22.33 -10.49 -4.35
C ALA A 423 21.84 -10.71 -2.91
N PRO A 424 20.63 -11.29 -2.70
CA PRO A 424 20.09 -11.51 -1.36
C PRO A 424 21.08 -12.17 -0.40
N SER A 425 21.80 -13.19 -0.86
CA SER A 425 22.82 -13.90 -0.05
C SER A 425 23.98 -13.03 0.44
N ALA A 426 24.18 -11.85 -0.14
CA ALA A 426 25.28 -10.93 0.19
C ALA A 426 24.84 -9.76 1.09
N TRP A 427 23.55 -9.64 1.43
CA TRP A 427 23.05 -8.50 2.20
C TRP A 427 23.64 -8.42 3.61
N LEU A 428 23.76 -9.55 4.30
CA LEU A 428 24.38 -9.58 5.63
C LEU A 428 25.85 -9.13 5.58
N ASP A 429 26.58 -9.51 4.52
CA ASP A 429 27.96 -9.09 4.31
C ASP A 429 28.07 -7.58 4.02
N GLN A 430 27.12 -7.02 3.26
CA GLN A 430 27.03 -5.57 3.05
C GLN A 430 26.75 -4.82 4.37
N LEU A 431 25.81 -5.30 5.17
CA LEU A 431 25.51 -4.73 6.48
C LEU A 431 26.70 -4.84 7.45
N ALA A 432 27.42 -5.95 7.42
CA ALA A 432 28.63 -6.13 8.22
C ALA A 432 29.75 -5.16 7.80
N SER A 433 29.91 -4.91 6.49
CA SER A 433 30.85 -3.90 5.96
C SER A 433 30.46 -2.47 6.40
N ILE A 434 29.17 -2.14 6.40
CA ILE A 434 28.65 -0.86 6.92
C ILE A 434 28.88 -0.76 8.43
N ALA A 435 28.62 -1.82 9.18
CA ALA A 435 28.87 -1.86 10.62
C ALA A 435 30.36 -1.62 10.94
N ALA A 436 31.27 -2.23 10.18
CA ALA A 436 32.70 -1.98 10.28
C ALA A 436 33.05 -0.51 9.97
N ALA A 437 32.45 0.09 8.95
CA ALA A 437 32.63 1.52 8.65
C ALA A 437 32.13 2.43 9.80
N VAL A 438 30.98 2.11 10.40
CA VAL A 438 30.44 2.84 11.56
C VAL A 438 31.37 2.69 12.77
N SER A 439 31.90 1.49 13.01
CA SER A 439 32.88 1.21 14.06
C SER A 439 34.14 2.07 13.91
N GLU A 440 34.73 2.11 12.70
CA GLU A 440 35.88 2.96 12.37
C GLU A 440 35.57 4.45 12.58
N ALA A 441 34.41 4.92 12.13
CA ALA A 441 34.03 6.33 12.19
C ALA A 441 33.69 6.82 13.61
N ARG A 442 33.15 5.94 14.46
CA ARG A 442 32.67 6.29 15.82
C ARG A 442 33.61 5.84 16.94
N GLY A 443 34.61 5.01 16.65
CA GLY A 443 35.52 4.45 17.66
C GLY A 443 34.82 3.48 18.62
N VAL A 444 33.77 2.79 18.15
CA VAL A 444 33.01 1.80 18.93
C VAL A 444 33.44 0.38 18.59
N ALA A 445 33.40 -0.54 19.55
CA ALA A 445 33.79 -1.92 19.32
C ALA A 445 32.83 -2.62 18.34
N LEU A 446 33.40 -3.17 17.26
CA LEU A 446 32.64 -3.98 16.30
C LEU A 446 32.32 -5.36 16.91
N PRO A 447 31.13 -5.94 16.67
CA PRO A 447 30.84 -7.31 17.07
C PRO A 447 31.81 -8.29 16.39
N ASP A 448 32.28 -9.29 17.14
CA ASP A 448 33.23 -10.31 16.65
C ASP A 448 32.78 -10.98 15.34
N ALA A 449 31.47 -11.11 15.16
CA ALA A 449 30.85 -11.66 13.94
C ALA A 449 31.17 -10.88 12.67
N PHE A 450 31.46 -9.58 12.78
CA PHE A 450 31.75 -8.68 11.66
C PHE A 450 33.25 -8.34 11.55
N THR A 451 34.09 -8.86 12.44
CA THR A 451 35.54 -8.63 12.42
C THR A 451 36.18 -9.18 11.14
N GLY A 452 37.11 -8.41 10.56
CA GLY A 452 37.85 -8.79 9.35
C GLY A 452 37.07 -8.62 8.05
N ARG A 453 35.90 -7.96 8.08
CA ARG A 453 35.15 -7.59 6.87
C ARG A 453 35.80 -6.38 6.20
N GLU A 454 35.91 -6.45 4.87
CA GLU A 454 36.45 -5.35 4.08
C GLU A 454 35.49 -4.17 4.09
N VAL A 455 35.99 -2.99 4.41
CA VAL A 455 35.22 -1.75 4.41
C VAL A 455 35.29 -1.13 3.02
N SER A 456 34.19 -1.23 2.27
CA SER A 456 34.10 -0.62 0.94
C SER A 456 33.93 0.90 1.03
N ALA A 457 34.25 1.62 -0.05
CA ALA A 457 33.96 3.06 -0.14
C ALA A 457 32.47 3.36 0.05
N ALA A 458 31.60 2.56 -0.56
CA ALA A 458 30.15 2.69 -0.43
C ALA A 458 29.69 2.49 1.03
N SER A 459 30.30 1.56 1.76
CA SER A 459 30.01 1.34 3.19
C SER A 459 30.37 2.57 4.04
N LYS A 460 31.48 3.25 3.71
CA LYS A 460 31.89 4.50 4.37
C LYS A 460 30.91 5.64 4.09
N ASP A 461 30.43 5.74 2.86
CA ASP A 461 29.43 6.75 2.48
C ASP A 461 28.12 6.55 3.25
N VAL A 462 27.65 5.31 3.38
CA VAL A 462 26.46 5.00 4.18
C VAL A 462 26.67 5.34 5.66
N ALA A 463 27.79 4.92 6.25
CA ALA A 463 28.12 5.23 7.64
C ALA A 463 28.22 6.75 7.91
N ALA A 464 28.77 7.51 6.95
CA ALA A 464 28.81 8.96 7.00
C ALA A 464 27.41 9.59 6.91
N SER A 465 26.55 9.11 6.00
CA SER A 465 25.17 9.60 5.87
C SER A 465 24.36 9.36 7.16
N LEU A 466 24.45 8.16 7.75
CA LEU A 466 23.81 7.81 9.02
C LEU A 466 24.39 8.57 10.21
N SER A 467 25.51 9.27 10.04
CA SER A 467 26.11 10.11 11.06
C SER A 467 25.72 11.58 10.96
N ALA A 468 25.01 11.98 9.90
CA ALA A 468 24.60 13.34 9.60
C ALA A 468 23.10 13.58 9.85
N GLY A 469 22.73 14.84 10.12
CA GLY A 469 21.36 15.23 10.48
C GLY A 469 21.00 14.94 11.93
N GLU A 470 19.80 15.29 12.38
CA GLU A 470 19.31 15.00 13.73
C GLU A 470 18.37 13.79 13.72
N THR A 471 17.53 13.69 12.69
CA THR A 471 16.48 12.68 12.56
C THR A 471 16.89 11.61 11.54
N ARG A 472 17.25 10.44 12.06
CA ARG A 472 17.85 9.36 11.27
C ARG A 472 17.08 8.07 11.49
N VAL A 473 16.81 7.33 10.42
CA VAL A 473 16.08 6.06 10.50
C VAL A 473 16.78 4.94 9.73
N VAL A 474 16.77 3.74 10.29
CA VAL A 474 17.12 2.49 9.61
C VAL A 474 15.84 1.67 9.50
N LEU A 475 15.35 1.46 8.28
CA LEU A 475 14.05 0.86 8.00
C LEU A 475 14.21 -0.51 7.36
N LEU A 476 13.70 -1.54 8.02
CA LEU A 476 13.60 -2.90 7.49
C LEU A 476 12.32 -3.04 6.66
N GLY A 477 12.48 -3.35 5.39
CA GLY A 477 11.39 -3.58 4.45
C GLY A 477 10.86 -5.01 4.45
N ASN A 478 9.80 -5.22 3.66
CA ASN A 478 9.13 -6.51 3.55
C ASN A 478 10.09 -7.62 3.10
N LEU A 479 10.92 -7.37 2.09
CA LEU A 479 11.85 -8.37 1.57
C LEU A 479 12.97 -8.70 2.58
N ALA A 480 13.37 -7.74 3.43
CA ALA A 480 14.30 -8.01 4.54
C ALA A 480 13.69 -8.94 5.60
N VAL A 481 12.41 -8.75 5.95
CA VAL A 481 11.67 -9.61 6.87
C VAL A 481 11.46 -11.02 6.30
N GLN A 482 11.24 -11.12 4.99
CA GLN A 482 11.03 -12.39 4.30
C GLN A 482 12.35 -13.18 4.08
N HIS A 483 13.50 -12.53 4.29
CA HIS A 483 14.83 -13.09 4.00
C HIS A 483 15.16 -14.32 4.88
N PRO A 484 15.88 -15.35 4.35
CA PRO A 484 16.31 -16.51 5.14
C PRO A 484 17.30 -16.23 6.27
N ASP A 485 17.87 -15.03 6.30
CA ASP A 485 18.80 -14.53 7.33
C ASP A 485 18.22 -13.32 8.10
N PHE A 486 16.89 -13.17 8.12
CA PHE A 486 16.21 -12.00 8.70
C PHE A 486 16.69 -11.67 10.13
N ALA A 487 16.83 -12.65 11.02
CA ALA A 487 17.24 -12.40 12.40
C ALA A 487 18.63 -11.77 12.50
N GLN A 488 19.55 -12.18 11.61
CA GLN A 488 20.90 -11.62 11.54
C GLN A 488 20.91 -10.25 10.87
N ILE A 489 20.08 -10.04 9.84
CA ILE A 489 19.86 -8.72 9.22
C ILE A 489 19.32 -7.74 10.25
N GLN A 490 18.33 -8.13 11.05
CA GLN A 490 17.77 -7.30 12.12
C GLN A 490 18.83 -6.99 13.18
N ALA A 491 19.64 -7.97 13.61
CA ALA A 491 20.70 -7.76 14.58
C ALA A 491 21.76 -6.76 14.06
N ALA A 492 22.17 -6.88 12.78
CA ALA A 492 23.09 -5.94 12.15
C ALA A 492 22.47 -4.54 12.02
N ALA A 493 21.22 -4.43 11.58
CA ALA A 493 20.52 -3.16 11.45
C ALA A 493 20.31 -2.47 12.81
N GLN A 494 19.99 -3.23 13.86
CA GLN A 494 19.91 -2.74 15.24
C GLN A 494 21.27 -2.18 15.69
N TRP A 495 22.35 -2.95 15.51
CA TRP A 495 23.68 -2.49 15.92
C TRP A 495 24.08 -1.21 15.18
N ILE A 496 23.81 -1.12 13.87
CA ILE A 496 24.05 0.09 13.08
C ILE A 496 23.23 1.26 13.63
N ALA A 497 21.93 1.05 13.89
CA ALA A 497 21.05 2.09 14.41
C ALA A 497 21.52 2.61 15.78
N ASP A 498 21.79 1.70 16.72
CA ASP A 498 22.26 2.02 18.07
C ASP A 498 23.57 2.83 18.05
N ASN A 499 24.50 2.51 17.14
CA ASN A 499 25.81 3.16 17.05
C ASN A 499 25.85 4.39 16.12
N THR A 500 24.75 4.70 15.43
CA THR A 500 24.61 5.91 14.60
C THR A 500 23.62 6.91 15.19
N GLY A 501 22.91 6.54 16.27
CA GLY A 501 21.82 7.33 16.84
C GLY A 501 20.57 7.34 15.96
N ALA A 502 20.47 6.43 15.00
CA ALA A 502 19.29 6.26 14.18
C ALA A 502 18.22 5.43 14.90
N THR A 503 16.97 5.64 14.55
CA THR A 503 15.86 4.82 15.03
C THR A 503 15.67 3.63 14.10
N LEU A 504 15.73 2.41 14.65
CA LEU A 504 15.36 1.20 13.91
C LEU A 504 13.85 1.14 13.75
N GLY A 505 13.37 0.86 12.54
CA GLY A 505 11.96 0.77 12.19
C GLY A 505 11.66 -0.37 11.21
N PHE A 506 10.40 -0.79 11.16
CA PHE A 506 9.87 -1.76 10.21
C PHE A 506 8.78 -1.12 9.37
N LEU A 507 8.85 -1.28 8.04
CA LEU A 507 7.77 -0.82 7.17
C LEU A 507 6.49 -1.64 7.38
N THR A 508 6.64 -2.92 7.74
CA THR A 508 5.59 -3.93 7.98
C THR A 508 4.70 -4.24 6.77
N GLU A 509 4.30 -5.49 6.61
CA GLU A 509 3.79 -6.02 5.33
C GLU A 509 2.35 -5.63 4.99
N GLY A 510 1.42 -5.83 5.93
CA GLY A 510 -0.02 -5.65 5.69
C GLY A 510 -0.65 -4.62 6.64
N ALA A 511 -1.92 -4.29 6.39
CA ALA A 511 -2.66 -3.27 7.11
C ALA A 511 -2.72 -3.44 8.64
N ASN A 512 -2.55 -4.68 9.12
CA ASN A 512 -2.66 -5.00 10.53
C ASN A 512 -1.49 -5.86 11.03
N SER A 513 -0.33 -5.83 10.37
CA SER A 513 0.87 -6.56 10.85
C SER A 513 1.22 -6.21 12.30
N VAL A 514 1.17 -4.92 12.67
CA VAL A 514 1.42 -4.47 14.05
C VAL A 514 0.35 -5.00 14.99
N GLY A 515 -0.93 -4.94 14.59
CA GLY A 515 -2.05 -5.46 15.37
C GLY A 515 -1.97 -6.96 15.61
N ALA A 516 -1.52 -7.73 14.61
CA ALA A 516 -1.33 -9.18 14.72
C ALA A 516 -0.27 -9.55 15.76
N HIS A 517 0.82 -8.78 15.83
CA HIS A 517 1.80 -8.92 16.91
C HIS A 517 1.26 -8.46 18.27
N LEU A 518 0.49 -7.37 18.31
CA LEU A 518 -0.08 -6.86 19.56
C LEU A 518 -1.06 -7.85 20.21
N VAL A 519 -1.88 -8.54 19.42
CA VAL A 519 -2.79 -9.57 19.93
C VAL A 519 -2.14 -10.93 20.11
N ASP A 520 -0.84 -11.04 19.81
CA ASP A 520 -0.05 -12.26 19.96
C ASP A 520 -0.65 -13.43 19.16
N ALA A 521 -1.04 -13.19 17.90
CA ALA A 521 -1.42 -14.23 16.95
C ALA A 521 -0.17 -14.98 16.43
N LEU A 522 0.65 -15.46 17.37
CA LEU A 522 1.97 -16.05 17.18
C LEU A 522 2.00 -17.44 17.82
N PRO A 523 2.93 -18.33 17.42
CA PRO A 523 2.95 -19.69 17.93
C PRO A 523 3.08 -19.71 19.45
N GLY A 524 2.25 -20.53 20.10
CA GLY A 524 2.35 -20.78 21.53
C GLY A 524 3.62 -21.57 21.89
N GLU A 525 3.80 -21.87 23.17
CA GLU A 525 4.94 -22.65 23.63
C GLU A 525 5.01 -24.02 22.92
N GLY A 526 6.14 -24.32 22.28
CA GLY A 526 6.34 -25.54 21.49
C GLY A 526 5.57 -25.58 20.16
N GLY A 527 4.90 -24.50 19.77
CA GLY A 527 4.18 -24.36 18.51
C GLY A 527 5.08 -24.22 17.30
N LEU A 528 4.63 -24.77 16.18
CA LEU A 528 5.25 -24.60 14.88
C LEU A 528 4.86 -23.24 14.29
N ASN A 529 5.84 -22.50 13.80
CA ASN A 529 5.62 -21.26 13.05
C ASN A 529 5.05 -21.51 11.64
N ALA A 530 4.64 -20.43 10.97
CA ALA A 530 4.03 -20.46 9.64
C ALA A 530 4.81 -21.29 8.59
N ARG A 531 6.14 -21.33 8.65
CA ARG A 531 6.95 -22.17 7.77
C ARG A 531 6.94 -23.63 8.22
N ALA A 532 7.19 -23.87 9.50
CA ALA A 532 7.35 -25.20 10.06
C ALA A 532 6.05 -26.04 9.99
N VAL A 533 4.87 -25.41 10.06
CA VAL A 533 3.58 -26.13 9.91
C VAL A 533 3.36 -26.73 8.52
N PHE A 534 4.06 -26.23 7.49
CA PHE A 534 4.01 -26.79 6.14
C PHE A 534 5.18 -27.76 5.88
N GLU A 535 6.35 -27.51 6.47
CA GLU A 535 7.49 -28.45 6.44
C GLU A 535 7.17 -29.74 7.20
N GLN A 536 6.37 -29.65 8.26
CA GLN A 536 5.87 -30.77 9.03
C GLN A 536 4.33 -30.81 8.92
N PRO A 537 3.77 -31.36 7.83
CA PRO A 537 2.35 -31.30 7.54
C PRO A 537 1.48 -31.67 8.74
N ARG A 538 0.47 -30.85 9.00
CA ARG A 538 -0.57 -31.06 10.00
C ARG A 538 -1.73 -31.81 9.37
N LYS A 539 -2.62 -32.35 10.22
CA LYS A 539 -3.81 -33.08 9.79
C LYS A 539 -5.01 -32.17 9.61
N GLY A 540 -5.06 -31.06 10.35
CA GLY A 540 -6.10 -30.04 10.23
C GLY A 540 -5.51 -28.65 9.98
N TYR A 541 -6.10 -27.88 9.08
CA TYR A 541 -5.77 -26.47 8.87
C TYR A 541 -7.02 -25.60 8.92
N VAL A 542 -6.93 -24.46 9.61
CA VAL A 542 -7.90 -23.36 9.56
C VAL A 542 -7.19 -22.17 8.95
N LEU A 543 -7.62 -21.75 7.75
CA LEU A 543 -7.03 -20.66 6.98
C LEU A 543 -7.98 -19.46 7.03
N LEU A 544 -7.51 -18.33 7.58
CA LEU A 544 -8.28 -17.10 7.72
C LEU A 544 -7.72 -16.01 6.79
N ASN A 545 -8.51 -15.63 5.77
CA ASN A 545 -8.13 -14.68 4.73
C ASN A 545 -6.83 -15.02 3.97
N ALA A 546 -6.37 -16.27 4.05
CA ALA A 546 -5.09 -16.70 3.48
C ALA A 546 -5.28 -17.50 2.20
N GLU A 547 -4.53 -17.16 1.16
CA GLU A 547 -4.37 -17.94 -0.08
C GLU A 547 -2.93 -18.48 -0.11
N PRO A 548 -2.64 -19.64 0.52
CA PRO A 548 -1.26 -20.09 0.78
C PRO A 548 -0.41 -20.26 -0.48
N GLU A 549 -1.02 -20.52 -1.64
CA GLU A 549 -0.36 -20.52 -2.94
C GLU A 549 0.25 -19.16 -3.35
N TYR A 550 -0.20 -18.06 -2.75
CA TYR A 550 0.24 -16.69 -3.05
C TYR A 550 0.82 -15.94 -1.83
N ASP A 551 0.44 -16.38 -0.64
CA ASP A 551 0.72 -15.67 0.62
C ASP A 551 1.83 -16.32 1.45
N THR A 552 2.45 -17.41 0.99
CA THR A 552 3.49 -18.11 1.78
C THR A 552 4.91 -17.98 1.23
N ALA A 553 5.89 -18.19 2.11
CA ALA A 553 7.31 -18.19 1.77
C ALA A 553 7.69 -19.33 0.80
N ASN A 554 6.92 -20.42 0.76
CA ASN A 554 7.14 -21.56 -0.13
C ASN A 554 5.78 -22.15 -0.59
N PRO A 555 5.19 -21.59 -1.66
CA PRO A 555 3.82 -21.93 -2.07
C PRO A 555 3.66 -23.40 -2.47
N ALA A 556 4.64 -23.98 -3.17
CA ALA A 556 4.58 -25.38 -3.57
C ALA A 556 4.55 -26.34 -2.36
N GLN A 557 5.32 -26.04 -1.31
CA GLN A 557 5.31 -26.81 -0.07
C GLN A 557 4.01 -26.62 0.71
N ALA A 558 3.52 -25.39 0.80
CA ALA A 558 2.25 -25.10 1.49
C ALA A 558 1.08 -25.86 0.84
N VAL A 559 0.95 -25.78 -0.49
CA VAL A 559 -0.11 -26.51 -1.23
C VAL A 559 0.04 -28.02 -1.07
N ALA A 560 1.26 -28.56 -1.10
CA ALA A 560 1.49 -29.99 -0.88
C ALA A 560 1.06 -30.45 0.53
N ALA A 561 1.37 -29.66 1.57
CA ALA A 561 0.96 -29.95 2.93
C ALA A 561 -0.57 -29.89 3.11
N LEU A 562 -1.23 -28.89 2.51
CA LEU A 562 -2.68 -28.75 2.55
C LEU A 562 -3.39 -29.91 1.84
N LYS A 563 -2.88 -30.36 0.69
CA LYS A 563 -3.42 -31.54 -0.02
C LYS A 563 -3.25 -32.85 0.73
N ALA A 564 -2.29 -32.92 1.66
CA ALA A 564 -2.03 -34.10 2.49
C ALA A 564 -2.82 -34.09 3.82
N ALA A 565 -3.50 -32.99 4.14
CA ALA A 565 -4.31 -32.85 5.34
C ALA A 565 -5.60 -33.67 5.24
N GLU A 566 -6.19 -33.99 6.40
CA GLU A 566 -7.49 -34.65 6.50
C GLU A 566 -8.64 -33.65 6.46
N MET A 567 -8.39 -32.41 6.88
CA MET A 567 -9.35 -31.32 6.77
C MET A 567 -8.65 -29.97 6.60
N VAL A 568 -9.04 -29.22 5.58
CA VAL A 568 -8.69 -27.81 5.41
C VAL A 568 -9.94 -26.94 5.37
N VAL A 569 -10.04 -26.01 6.32
CA VAL A 569 -11.10 -25.01 6.42
C VAL A 569 -10.57 -23.69 5.89
N VAL A 570 -11.22 -23.14 4.87
CA VAL A 570 -10.92 -21.82 4.31
C VAL A 570 -12.02 -20.85 4.72
N MET A 571 -11.64 -19.80 5.44
CA MET A 571 -12.50 -18.66 5.78
C MET A 571 -12.06 -17.48 4.92
N SER A 572 -12.82 -17.13 3.89
CA SER A 572 -12.43 -16.09 2.92
C SER A 572 -13.65 -15.36 2.34
N PRO A 573 -13.48 -14.10 1.88
CA PRO A 573 -14.47 -13.42 1.04
C PRO A 573 -14.62 -14.03 -0.35
N PHE A 574 -13.67 -14.85 -0.80
CA PHE A 574 -13.57 -15.35 -2.17
C PHE A 574 -13.52 -16.88 -2.23
N LYS A 575 -13.99 -17.41 -3.36
CA LYS A 575 -13.94 -18.85 -3.66
C LYS A 575 -12.57 -19.22 -4.23
N HIS A 576 -11.66 -19.64 -3.36
CA HIS A 576 -10.32 -20.12 -3.74
C HIS A 576 -9.98 -21.44 -3.02
N GLY A 577 -8.80 -22.01 -3.33
CA GLY A 577 -8.31 -23.20 -2.63
C GLY A 577 -9.11 -24.49 -2.87
N MET A 578 -9.94 -24.53 -3.91
CA MET A 578 -10.86 -25.64 -4.23
C MET A 578 -10.16 -27.01 -4.36
N ASP A 579 -8.85 -26.99 -4.68
CA ASP A 579 -8.02 -28.17 -4.88
C ASP A 579 -7.52 -28.81 -3.59
N TYR A 580 -7.50 -28.07 -2.48
CA TYR A 580 -6.99 -28.53 -1.18
C TYR A 580 -7.96 -28.31 -0.02
N ALA A 581 -9.01 -27.49 -0.20
CA ALA A 581 -10.01 -27.22 0.82
C ALA A 581 -11.08 -28.33 0.90
N ASP A 582 -11.58 -28.56 2.12
CA ASP A 582 -12.73 -29.43 2.41
C ASP A 582 -13.95 -28.61 2.82
N VAL A 583 -13.72 -27.41 3.36
CA VAL A 583 -14.77 -26.47 3.80
C VAL A 583 -14.42 -25.06 3.34
N LEU A 584 -15.39 -24.37 2.75
CA LEU A 584 -15.31 -22.93 2.46
C LEU A 584 -16.37 -22.19 3.29
N LEU A 585 -15.94 -21.23 4.10
CA LEU A 585 -16.80 -20.40 4.93
C LEU A 585 -16.74 -18.94 4.43
N PRO A 586 -17.87 -18.37 3.95
CA PRO A 586 -17.91 -17.00 3.44
C PRO A 586 -17.81 -15.97 4.58
N ILE A 587 -16.67 -15.28 4.64
CA ILE A 587 -16.49 -14.15 5.57
C ILE A 587 -16.50 -12.80 4.87
N ALA A 588 -16.98 -11.78 5.59
CA ALA A 588 -17.16 -10.44 5.04
C ALA A 588 -15.81 -9.71 4.83
N PRO A 589 -15.60 -9.05 3.67
CA PRO A 589 -14.48 -8.12 3.52
C PRO A 589 -14.71 -6.85 4.36
N PHE A 590 -13.68 -5.99 4.46
CA PHE A 590 -13.66 -4.80 5.31
C PHE A 590 -14.85 -3.84 5.10
N THR A 591 -15.49 -3.84 3.92
CA THR A 591 -16.66 -2.99 3.64
C THR A 591 -17.97 -3.53 4.18
N GLU A 592 -18.01 -4.78 4.64
CA GLU A 592 -19.22 -5.50 5.09
C GLU A 592 -19.16 -5.86 6.59
N THR A 593 -18.01 -5.61 7.23
CA THR A 593 -17.79 -5.87 8.65
C THR A 593 -17.24 -4.64 9.37
N SER A 594 -17.46 -4.57 10.68
CA SER A 594 -16.69 -3.70 11.56
C SER A 594 -15.39 -4.40 11.97
N GLY A 595 -14.36 -3.62 12.24
CA GLY A 595 -13.10 -4.13 12.79
C GLY A 595 -12.08 -3.03 13.01
N THR A 596 -10.91 -3.43 13.45
CA THR A 596 -9.80 -2.51 13.75
C THR A 596 -8.52 -2.97 13.08
N PHE A 597 -7.81 -2.02 12.48
CA PHE A 597 -6.44 -2.20 12.00
C PHE A 597 -5.49 -1.32 12.82
N VAL A 598 -4.32 -1.84 13.17
CA VAL A 598 -3.23 -1.09 13.77
C VAL A 598 -2.15 -0.89 12.71
N ASN A 599 -1.97 0.36 12.28
CA ASN A 599 -1.04 0.70 11.20
C ASN A 599 0.43 0.64 11.64
N ALA A 600 1.35 0.91 10.72
CA ALA A 600 2.80 0.80 10.93
C ALA A 600 3.33 1.68 12.08
N GLU A 601 2.73 2.84 12.35
CA GLU A 601 3.13 3.72 13.47
C GLU A 601 2.49 3.33 14.81
N GLY A 602 1.71 2.24 14.85
CA GLY A 602 1.04 1.73 16.05
C GLY A 602 -0.31 2.38 16.36
N THR A 603 -0.89 3.15 15.43
CA THR A 603 -2.20 3.79 15.61
C THR A 603 -3.32 2.81 15.28
N ALA A 604 -4.20 2.54 16.25
CA ALA A 604 -5.39 1.72 16.07
C ALA A 604 -6.52 2.53 15.41
N GLN A 605 -7.01 2.05 14.29
CA GLN A 605 -8.07 2.69 13.49
C GLN A 605 -9.24 1.72 13.33
N SER A 606 -10.34 1.99 14.04
CA SER A 606 -11.57 1.22 13.92
C SER A 606 -12.44 1.73 12.77
N PHE A 607 -13.10 0.82 12.07
CA PHE A 607 -14.02 1.10 10.98
C PHE A 607 -15.30 0.25 11.10
N ASN A 608 -16.34 0.64 10.38
CA ASN A 608 -17.63 -0.06 10.34
C ASN A 608 -17.93 -0.54 8.92
N GLY A 609 -18.74 -1.59 8.81
CA GLY A 609 -19.28 -2.01 7.53
C GLY A 609 -20.09 -0.88 6.88
N VAL A 610 -19.79 -0.59 5.62
CA VAL A 610 -20.41 0.49 4.83
C VAL A 610 -21.53 -0.03 3.93
N VAL A 611 -21.57 -1.34 3.69
CA VAL A 611 -22.64 -2.09 3.03
C VAL A 611 -23.01 -3.32 3.87
N ARG A 612 -24.19 -3.89 3.63
CA ARG A 612 -24.59 -5.18 4.19
C ARG A 612 -23.81 -6.30 3.51
N ALA A 613 -23.55 -7.36 4.25
CA ALA A 613 -22.90 -8.57 3.75
C ALA A 613 -23.62 -9.14 2.51
N LEU A 614 -22.84 -9.62 1.56
CA LEU A 614 -23.36 -10.22 0.32
C LEU A 614 -23.85 -11.66 0.57
N GLY A 615 -25.06 -11.99 0.13
CA GLY A 615 -25.61 -13.34 0.30
C GLY A 615 -25.66 -13.78 1.77
N ASP A 616 -25.18 -14.99 2.06
CA ASP A 616 -25.07 -15.55 3.40
C ASP A 616 -23.73 -15.28 4.09
N THR A 617 -22.87 -14.43 3.53
CA THR A 617 -21.63 -14.01 4.16
C THR A 617 -21.86 -13.46 5.58
N ARG A 618 -20.91 -13.71 6.49
CA ARG A 618 -20.93 -13.21 7.88
C ARG A 618 -19.59 -12.54 8.24
N PRO A 619 -19.57 -11.54 9.14
CA PRO A 619 -18.32 -11.04 9.72
C PRO A 619 -17.42 -12.18 10.24
N GLY A 620 -16.13 -12.18 9.88
CA GLY A 620 -15.20 -13.26 10.24
C GLY A 620 -15.11 -13.47 11.76
N TRP A 621 -15.06 -12.37 12.53
CA TRP A 621 -15.07 -12.41 13.99
C TRP A 621 -16.33 -13.09 14.55
N LYS A 622 -17.50 -12.92 13.92
CA LYS A 622 -18.74 -13.61 14.34
C LYS A 622 -18.69 -15.10 14.04
N VAL A 623 -18.11 -15.49 12.90
CA VAL A 623 -17.95 -16.90 12.54
C VAL A 623 -17.02 -17.60 13.52
N LEU A 624 -15.87 -16.99 13.84
CA LEU A 624 -14.93 -17.50 14.86
C LEU A 624 -15.60 -17.60 16.23
N ARG A 625 -16.37 -16.57 16.61
CA ARG A 625 -17.13 -16.56 17.86
C ARG A 625 -18.09 -17.75 17.97
N VAL A 626 -18.94 -17.95 16.97
CA VAL A 626 -19.93 -19.03 16.97
C VAL A 626 -19.24 -20.39 16.92
N LEU A 627 -18.15 -20.54 16.16
CA LEU A 627 -17.37 -21.78 16.14
C LEU A 627 -16.78 -22.10 17.52
N GLY A 628 -16.27 -21.10 18.24
CA GLY A 628 -15.82 -21.24 19.62
C GLY A 628 -16.93 -21.75 20.56
N THR A 629 -18.13 -21.18 20.46
CA THR A 629 -19.31 -21.63 21.22
C THR A 629 -19.71 -23.06 20.88
N ILE A 630 -19.75 -23.46 19.60
CA ILE A 630 -20.10 -24.84 19.16
C ILE A 630 -19.06 -25.84 19.66
N LEU A 631 -17.78 -25.44 19.74
CA LEU A 631 -16.73 -26.27 20.30
C LEU A 631 -16.82 -26.38 21.83
N GLY A 632 -17.62 -25.55 22.50
CA GLY A 632 -17.79 -25.51 23.95
C GLY A 632 -16.63 -24.78 24.64
N LEU A 633 -15.99 -23.83 23.96
CA LEU A 633 -14.83 -23.10 24.46
C LEU A 633 -15.28 -21.85 25.25
N PRO A 634 -14.63 -21.53 26.38
CA PRO A 634 -14.96 -20.34 27.15
C PRO A 634 -14.47 -19.05 26.49
N GLY A 635 -15.09 -17.93 26.86
CA GLY A 635 -14.63 -16.58 26.51
C GLY A 635 -15.04 -16.11 25.10
N PHE A 636 -15.99 -16.78 24.45
CA PHE A 636 -16.55 -16.36 23.15
C PHE A 636 -17.90 -15.62 23.27
N GLU A 637 -18.24 -15.14 24.46
CA GLU A 637 -19.52 -14.48 24.75
C GLU A 637 -19.48 -12.97 24.42
N PHE A 638 -19.10 -12.63 23.18
CA PHE A 638 -19.02 -11.24 22.70
C PHE A 638 -20.24 -10.88 21.85
N ASP A 639 -20.83 -9.70 22.07
CA ASP A 639 -21.96 -9.20 21.29
C ASP A 639 -21.54 -8.22 20.20
N THR A 640 -20.43 -7.51 20.41
CA THR A 640 -19.94 -6.47 19.50
C THR A 640 -18.45 -6.64 19.16
N ALA A 641 -18.04 -6.14 17.99
CA ALA A 641 -16.62 -6.10 17.62
C ALA A 641 -15.81 -5.20 18.57
N GLU A 642 -16.44 -4.18 19.14
CA GLU A 642 -15.82 -3.28 20.11
C GLU A 642 -15.39 -4.01 21.39
N GLU A 643 -16.23 -4.91 21.90
CA GLU A 643 -15.89 -5.73 23.06
C GLU A 643 -14.70 -6.64 22.77
N VAL A 644 -14.65 -7.25 21.58
CA VAL A 644 -13.51 -8.06 21.15
C VAL A 644 -12.25 -7.19 21.05
N ARG A 645 -12.35 -5.98 20.48
CA ARG A 645 -11.21 -5.06 20.37
C ARG A 645 -10.68 -4.64 21.74
N ILE A 646 -11.57 -4.33 22.69
CA ILE A 646 -11.19 -3.99 24.06
C ILE A 646 -10.55 -5.20 24.75
N ALA A 647 -11.08 -6.41 24.57
CA ALA A 647 -10.46 -7.63 25.08
C ALA A 647 -9.06 -7.87 24.49
N ALA A 648 -8.88 -7.60 23.20
CA ALA A 648 -7.65 -7.84 22.47
C ALA A 648 -6.54 -6.79 22.74
N LEU A 649 -6.91 -5.51 22.80
CA LEU A 649 -5.96 -4.39 22.87
C LEU A 649 -6.01 -3.62 24.19
N GLY A 650 -7.06 -3.75 24.97
CA GLY A 650 -7.35 -2.87 26.11
C GLY A 650 -7.84 -1.48 25.66
N THR A 651 -7.86 -0.55 26.62
CA THR A 651 -8.27 0.86 26.40
C THR A 651 -7.11 1.86 26.54
N GLY A 652 -5.89 1.36 26.81
CA GLY A 652 -4.70 2.19 27.04
C GLY A 652 -3.90 2.46 25.77
N GLU A 653 -2.87 3.30 25.90
CA GLU A 653 -1.90 3.57 24.85
C GLU A 653 -1.13 2.29 24.44
N LEU A 654 -1.02 2.06 23.14
CA LEU A 654 -0.35 0.86 22.60
C LEU A 654 1.17 1.00 22.53
N THR A 655 1.69 2.23 22.62
CA THR A 655 3.11 2.58 22.44
C THR A 655 4.06 1.78 23.35
N ALA A 656 3.65 1.49 24.58
CA ALA A 656 4.44 0.70 25.54
C ALA A 656 4.62 -0.78 25.12
N ARG A 657 3.82 -1.28 24.18
CA ARG A 657 3.88 -2.65 23.64
C ARG A 657 4.62 -2.73 22.31
N LEU A 658 5.05 -1.59 21.77
CA LEU A 658 5.80 -1.52 20.52
C LEU A 658 7.29 -1.64 20.80
N SER A 659 7.98 -2.49 20.04
CA SER A 659 9.43 -2.66 20.16
C SER A 659 10.01 -3.21 18.87
N ASN A 660 11.13 -2.61 18.44
CA ASN A 660 11.91 -3.07 17.30
C ASN A 660 13.16 -3.85 17.72
N LYS A 661 13.37 -4.01 19.04
CA LYS A 661 14.57 -4.63 19.58
C LYS A 661 14.60 -6.13 19.32
N THR A 662 15.78 -6.64 19.06
CA THR A 662 16.12 -8.05 19.03
C THR A 662 17.19 -8.37 20.07
N THR A 663 17.08 -9.56 20.65
CA THR A 663 18.09 -10.15 21.54
C THR A 663 19.02 -11.11 20.80
N VAL A 664 18.84 -11.28 19.49
CA VAL A 664 19.70 -12.13 18.65
C VAL A 664 21.09 -11.50 18.57
N GLU A 665 22.09 -12.25 19.02
CA GLU A 665 23.48 -11.88 18.80
C GLU A 665 23.86 -12.03 17.33
N ALA A 666 24.58 -11.04 16.80
CA ALA A 666 25.18 -11.13 15.48
C ALA A 666 26.16 -12.31 15.44
N LYS A 667 26.05 -13.15 14.41
CA LYS A 667 26.88 -14.34 14.21
C LYS A 667 27.51 -14.34 12.83
N ARG A 668 28.73 -14.85 12.77
CA ARG A 668 29.42 -15.13 11.50
C ARG A 668 28.89 -16.44 10.94
N ALA A 669 27.89 -16.38 10.07
CA ALA A 669 27.34 -17.54 9.39
C ALA A 669 27.44 -17.35 7.86
N ALA A 670 27.57 -18.46 7.14
CA ALA A 670 27.26 -18.47 5.71
C ALA A 670 25.77 -18.16 5.53
N SER A 671 25.41 -17.48 4.44
CA SER A 671 24.01 -17.16 4.16
C SER A 671 23.17 -18.45 4.08
N ASN A 672 21.96 -18.42 4.65
CA ASN A 672 21.00 -19.53 4.54
C ASN A 672 20.29 -19.57 3.17
N VAL A 673 20.65 -18.69 2.23
CA VAL A 673 20.24 -18.83 0.83
C VAL A 673 20.96 -20.03 0.20
N VAL A 674 20.21 -21.09 -0.12
CA VAL A 674 20.76 -22.36 -0.63
C VAL A 674 21.12 -22.23 -2.12
N LEU A 675 22.40 -22.46 -2.45
CA LEU A 675 22.95 -22.47 -3.82
C LEU A 675 23.61 -23.83 -4.14
N ASN A 676 23.17 -24.52 -5.19
CA ASN A 676 23.59 -25.86 -5.59
C ASN A 676 24.35 -25.93 -6.94
N GLY A 677 24.76 -24.79 -7.52
CA GLY A 677 25.84 -24.74 -8.53
C GLY A 677 25.68 -23.79 -9.71
N SER A 678 24.48 -23.30 -10.01
CA SER A 678 24.25 -22.27 -11.04
C SER A 678 24.66 -20.87 -10.58
N GLY A 679 24.56 -20.61 -9.28
CA GLY A 679 24.84 -19.31 -8.66
C GLY A 679 23.76 -18.24 -8.87
N LEU A 680 22.73 -18.48 -9.68
CA LEU A 680 21.63 -17.54 -9.89
C LEU A 680 20.60 -17.64 -8.76
N GLN A 681 20.11 -16.51 -8.27
CA GLN A 681 19.23 -16.43 -7.10
C GLN A 681 17.89 -15.80 -7.46
N ARG A 682 16.82 -16.29 -6.85
CA ARG A 682 15.49 -15.67 -6.99
C ARG A 682 15.41 -14.37 -6.21
N LEU A 683 14.91 -13.33 -6.88
CA LEU A 683 14.31 -12.15 -6.27
C LEU A 683 12.79 -12.24 -6.44
N ALA A 684 12.08 -12.52 -5.37
CA ALA A 684 10.63 -12.65 -5.36
C ALA A 684 9.98 -11.43 -4.70
N ASP A 685 9.76 -10.38 -5.48
CA ASP A 685 8.95 -9.24 -5.03
C ASP A 685 7.47 -9.61 -4.94
N VAL A 686 6.71 -8.95 -4.08
CA VAL A 686 5.24 -9.04 -4.08
C VAL A 686 4.72 -7.86 -4.91
N PRO A 687 4.15 -8.08 -6.11
CA PRO A 687 3.65 -7.00 -6.93
C PRO A 687 2.48 -6.28 -6.26
N ILE A 688 2.39 -4.96 -6.45
CA ILE A 688 1.39 -4.10 -5.78
C ILE A 688 -0.07 -4.57 -6.00
N TYR A 689 -0.37 -5.13 -7.17
CA TYR A 689 -1.72 -5.63 -7.50
C TYR A 689 -1.89 -7.14 -7.27
N HIS A 690 -0.96 -7.76 -6.55
CA HIS A 690 -1.05 -9.15 -6.08
C HIS A 690 -0.87 -9.26 -4.55
N ALA A 691 -0.81 -8.11 -3.85
CA ALA A 691 -0.48 -8.02 -2.44
C ALA A 691 -1.46 -8.78 -1.53
N ASP A 692 -2.75 -8.75 -1.85
CA ASP A 692 -3.83 -9.38 -1.09
C ASP A 692 -4.96 -9.88 -2.01
N ALA A 693 -5.92 -10.59 -1.41
CA ALA A 693 -7.02 -11.25 -2.14
C ALA A 693 -7.96 -10.28 -2.87
N LEU A 694 -8.13 -9.04 -2.41
CA LEU A 694 -9.00 -8.04 -3.05
C LEU A 694 -8.33 -7.48 -4.30
N VAL A 695 -7.07 -7.07 -4.20
CA VAL A 695 -6.36 -6.47 -5.34
C VAL A 695 -6.16 -7.46 -6.48
N ARG A 696 -5.98 -8.75 -6.16
CA ARG A 696 -5.91 -9.86 -7.16
C ARG A 696 -7.16 -10.01 -8.02
N ARG A 697 -8.28 -9.44 -7.58
CA ARG A 697 -9.60 -9.57 -8.21
C ARG A 697 -10.15 -8.24 -8.69
N ALA A 698 -9.28 -7.24 -8.87
CA ALA A 698 -9.62 -5.94 -9.44
C ALA A 698 -9.15 -5.87 -10.91
N PRO A 699 -10.04 -6.11 -11.89
CA PRO A 699 -9.62 -6.32 -13.28
C PRO A 699 -8.86 -5.14 -13.87
N SER A 700 -9.24 -3.90 -13.53
CA SER A 700 -8.59 -2.72 -14.08
C SER A 700 -7.15 -2.54 -13.57
N LEU A 701 -6.86 -2.98 -12.35
CA LEU A 701 -5.50 -3.00 -11.81
C LEU A 701 -4.61 -4.00 -12.56
N HIS A 702 -5.16 -5.15 -12.98
CA HIS A 702 -4.41 -6.17 -13.73
C HIS A 702 -4.12 -5.81 -15.19
N LEU A 703 -4.70 -4.72 -15.71
CA LEU A 703 -4.42 -4.20 -17.06
C LEU A 703 -3.25 -3.18 -17.09
N THR A 704 -2.73 -2.80 -15.93
CA THR A 704 -1.65 -1.80 -15.79
C THR A 704 -0.28 -2.35 -16.22
N ALA A 705 0.69 -1.47 -16.47
CA ALA A 705 2.08 -1.91 -16.70
C ALA A 705 2.63 -2.72 -15.51
N ALA A 706 2.42 -2.26 -14.27
CA ALA A 706 2.91 -2.95 -13.08
C ALA A 706 2.39 -4.40 -12.94
N ALA A 707 1.14 -4.66 -13.34
CA ALA A 707 0.60 -6.02 -13.33
C ALA A 707 1.15 -6.90 -14.47
N ARG A 708 1.46 -6.31 -15.63
CA ARG A 708 2.10 -7.05 -16.74
C ARG A 708 3.54 -7.42 -16.39
N ASP A 709 4.29 -6.49 -15.81
CA ASP A 709 5.67 -6.70 -15.38
C ASP A 709 5.81 -7.78 -14.30
N ALA A 710 4.77 -7.98 -13.49
CA ALA A 710 4.71 -9.05 -12.50
C ALA A 710 4.68 -10.47 -13.11
N ASN A 711 4.29 -10.58 -14.39
CA ASN A 711 4.08 -11.86 -15.09
C ASN A 711 5.20 -12.20 -16.08
N VAL A 712 6.33 -11.51 -16.00
CA VAL A 712 7.54 -11.78 -16.80
C VAL A 712 8.73 -12.13 -15.90
N ALA A 713 9.73 -12.80 -16.46
CA ALA A 713 10.99 -13.04 -15.78
C ALA A 713 12.00 -11.94 -16.09
N GLY A 714 12.46 -11.22 -15.07
CA GLY A 714 13.53 -10.24 -15.22
C GLY A 714 14.90 -10.93 -15.15
N LEU A 715 15.70 -10.81 -16.21
CA LEU A 715 17.05 -11.37 -16.28
C LEU A 715 18.11 -10.25 -16.31
N PRO A 716 19.23 -10.40 -15.59
CA PRO A 716 20.32 -9.44 -15.63
C PRO A 716 20.93 -9.45 -17.03
N THR A 717 21.41 -8.28 -17.49
CA THR A 717 21.87 -8.07 -18.88
C THR A 717 22.83 -9.16 -19.36
N ALA A 718 23.84 -9.51 -18.55
CA ALA A 718 24.83 -10.52 -18.91
C ALA A 718 24.21 -11.91 -19.15
N LEU A 719 23.22 -12.32 -18.34
CA LEU A 719 22.53 -13.59 -18.50
C LEU A 719 21.60 -13.56 -19.72
N PHE A 720 20.84 -12.47 -19.88
CA PHE A 720 19.93 -12.29 -21.00
C PHE A 720 20.67 -12.39 -22.35
N ASP A 721 21.81 -11.70 -22.45
CA ASP A 721 22.64 -11.69 -23.65
C ASP A 721 23.35 -13.03 -23.88
N LYS A 722 23.84 -13.68 -22.82
CA LYS A 722 24.44 -15.03 -22.88
C LYS A 722 23.46 -16.07 -23.44
N LEU A 723 22.18 -15.93 -23.13
CA LEU A 723 21.12 -16.82 -23.63
C LEU A 723 20.63 -16.44 -25.04
N GLY A 724 21.10 -15.32 -25.61
CA GLY A 724 20.72 -14.85 -26.95
C GLY A 724 19.21 -14.58 -27.07
N LEU A 725 18.61 -14.05 -26.01
CA LEU A 725 17.16 -13.81 -25.92
C LEU A 725 16.76 -12.51 -26.60
N LYS A 726 15.49 -12.44 -27.03
CA LYS A 726 14.80 -11.19 -27.36
C LYS A 726 13.72 -10.93 -26.31
N ASP A 727 13.35 -9.67 -26.09
CA ASP A 727 12.32 -9.33 -25.11
C ASP A 727 11.01 -10.04 -25.44
N GLY A 728 10.43 -10.68 -24.41
CA GLY A 728 9.22 -11.49 -24.53
C GLY A 728 9.45 -12.95 -24.95
N GLU A 729 10.68 -13.34 -25.31
CA GLU A 729 11.00 -14.74 -25.61
C GLU A 729 10.90 -15.60 -24.36
N ALA A 730 10.34 -16.80 -24.50
CA ALA A 730 10.09 -17.67 -23.35
C ALA A 730 11.39 -18.29 -22.80
N VAL A 731 11.48 -18.33 -21.49
CA VAL A 731 12.53 -19.05 -20.74
C VAL A 731 11.88 -20.05 -19.82
N ARG A 732 12.54 -21.21 -19.65
CA ARG A 732 12.20 -22.14 -18.58
C ARG A 732 13.04 -21.81 -17.37
N ILE A 733 12.37 -21.57 -16.25
CA ILE A 733 12.98 -21.29 -14.95
C ILE A 733 12.70 -22.48 -14.04
N ARG A 734 13.74 -23.00 -13.42
CA ARG A 734 13.66 -24.12 -12.47
C ARG A 734 14.12 -23.69 -11.08
N GLN A 735 13.42 -24.18 -10.06
CA GLN A 735 13.84 -24.11 -8.66
C GLN A 735 13.74 -25.51 -8.07
N GLY A 736 14.88 -26.20 -7.95
CA GLY A 736 14.92 -27.63 -7.64
C GLY A 736 14.23 -28.48 -8.72
N ASN A 737 13.18 -29.20 -8.31
CA ASN A 737 12.37 -30.07 -9.18
C ASN A 737 11.16 -29.34 -9.81
N LEU A 738 10.91 -28.09 -9.41
CA LEU A 738 9.81 -27.29 -9.91
C LEU A 738 10.27 -26.46 -11.10
N SER A 739 9.35 -26.18 -12.04
CA SER A 739 9.65 -25.40 -13.23
C SER A 739 8.46 -24.59 -13.69
N VAL A 740 8.72 -23.41 -14.23
CA VAL A 740 7.73 -22.56 -14.90
C VAL A 740 8.33 -22.03 -16.20
N THR A 741 7.49 -21.79 -17.20
CA THR A 741 7.89 -21.12 -18.45
C THR A 741 7.23 -19.76 -18.52
N LEU A 742 8.03 -18.71 -18.70
CA LEU A 742 7.56 -17.32 -18.73
C LEU A 742 8.29 -16.54 -19.81
N PRO A 743 7.68 -15.48 -20.37
CA PRO A 743 8.41 -14.50 -21.17
C PRO A 743 9.51 -13.85 -20.33
N ALA A 744 10.71 -13.72 -20.88
CA ALA A 744 11.82 -13.01 -20.26
C ALA A 744 11.92 -11.57 -20.75
N VAL A 745 12.36 -10.68 -19.87
CA VAL A 745 12.74 -9.30 -20.20
C VAL A 745 14.14 -9.01 -19.68
N ARG A 746 14.88 -8.17 -20.40
CA ARG A 746 16.16 -7.67 -19.92
C ARG A 746 15.93 -6.65 -18.79
N ASP A 747 16.43 -6.96 -17.60
CA ASP A 747 16.40 -6.05 -16.44
C ASP A 747 17.83 -5.70 -16.02
N ALA A 748 18.31 -4.56 -16.51
CA ALA A 748 19.66 -4.07 -16.22
C ALA A 748 19.84 -3.58 -14.78
N ASN A 749 18.77 -3.51 -13.98
CA ASN A 749 18.83 -3.05 -12.60
C ASN A 749 19.14 -4.17 -11.61
N LEU A 750 19.07 -5.43 -12.04
CA LEU A 750 19.33 -6.59 -11.17
C LEU A 750 20.83 -6.74 -10.88
N ALA A 751 21.15 -7.22 -9.69
CA ALA A 751 22.49 -7.74 -9.42
C ALA A 751 22.82 -8.90 -10.39
N GLU A 752 24.10 -9.08 -10.75
CA GLU A 752 24.52 -9.98 -11.85
C GLU A 752 24.05 -11.43 -11.70
N SER A 753 23.93 -11.91 -10.46
CA SER A 753 23.50 -13.27 -10.12
C SER A 753 22.04 -13.37 -9.69
N VAL A 754 21.21 -12.37 -9.98
CA VAL A 754 19.82 -12.31 -9.52
C VAL A 754 18.86 -12.40 -10.70
N VAL A 755 17.85 -13.25 -10.57
CA VAL A 755 16.74 -13.39 -11.51
C VAL A 755 15.44 -13.04 -10.79
N ARG A 756 14.68 -12.09 -11.34
CA ARG A 756 13.40 -11.67 -10.77
C ARG A 756 12.28 -12.59 -11.26
N VAL A 757 11.62 -13.25 -10.31
CA VAL A 757 10.35 -13.96 -10.53
C VAL A 757 9.44 -13.67 -9.34
N SER A 758 8.48 -12.78 -9.56
CA SER A 758 7.60 -12.26 -8.52
C SER A 758 6.85 -13.36 -7.76
N ALA A 759 6.60 -13.10 -6.49
CA ALA A 759 5.68 -13.86 -5.65
C ALA A 759 4.23 -13.42 -5.90
N GLY A 760 3.27 -14.14 -5.32
CA GLY A 760 1.84 -13.78 -5.41
C GLY A 760 1.22 -13.90 -6.81
N THR A 761 1.97 -14.36 -7.81
CA THR A 761 1.48 -14.65 -9.17
C THR A 761 1.36 -16.16 -9.38
N THR A 762 0.55 -16.59 -10.35
CA THR A 762 0.44 -18.00 -10.73
C THR A 762 1.80 -18.60 -11.11
N ALA A 763 2.65 -17.81 -11.75
CA ALA A 763 3.99 -18.22 -12.14
C ALA A 763 4.91 -18.41 -10.94
N GLY A 764 4.87 -17.47 -9.99
CA GLY A 764 5.62 -17.56 -8.74
C GLY A 764 5.17 -18.72 -7.85
N ALA A 765 3.87 -19.03 -7.86
CA ALA A 765 3.26 -20.15 -7.13
C ALA A 765 3.70 -21.53 -7.66
N ALA A 766 4.12 -21.61 -8.93
CA ALA A 766 4.63 -22.83 -9.54
C ALA A 766 6.10 -23.15 -9.17
N LEU A 767 6.77 -22.24 -8.45
CA LEU A 767 8.14 -22.39 -7.98
C LEU A 767 8.19 -22.68 -6.47
N GLY A 768 9.40 -22.90 -5.95
CA GLY A 768 9.64 -23.14 -4.53
C GLY A 768 9.70 -21.84 -3.73
N GLY A 769 10.61 -21.80 -2.76
CA GLY A 769 10.75 -20.67 -1.83
C GLY A 769 10.94 -19.30 -2.51
N LEU A 770 10.55 -18.22 -1.81
CA LEU A 770 10.77 -16.83 -2.23
C LEU A 770 12.25 -16.54 -2.54
N PHE A 771 13.14 -17.20 -1.82
CA PHE A 771 14.58 -17.15 -2.00
C PHE A 771 15.12 -18.54 -2.35
N GLY A 772 16.29 -18.56 -2.96
CA GLY A 772 17.03 -19.77 -3.31
C GLY A 772 17.50 -19.75 -4.75
N GLU A 773 18.19 -20.81 -5.13
CA GLU A 773 18.78 -20.93 -6.45
C GLU A 773 17.76 -21.13 -7.57
N LEU A 774 17.99 -20.47 -8.70
CA LEU A 774 17.27 -20.68 -9.95
C LEU A 774 18.20 -21.22 -11.04
N VAL A 775 17.68 -22.08 -11.89
CA VAL A 775 18.31 -22.41 -13.18
C VAL A 775 17.46 -21.82 -14.29
N VAL A 776 18.08 -21.10 -15.21
CA VAL A 776 17.40 -20.46 -16.34
C VAL A 776 17.94 -21.01 -17.64
N GLU A 777 17.04 -21.53 -18.48
CA GLU A 777 17.34 -22.03 -19.81
C GLU A 777 16.37 -21.44 -20.84
N LYS A 778 16.82 -21.30 -22.08
CA LYS A 778 15.94 -20.91 -23.18
C LYS A 778 14.93 -22.03 -23.43
N ALA A 779 13.64 -21.68 -23.52
CA ALA A 779 12.54 -22.65 -23.56
C ALA A 779 12.47 -23.47 -24.85
#